data_AF-A0A936EBE3-F1
#
_entry.id   AF-A0A936EBE3-F1
#
_cell.length_a   1.000
_cell.length_b   1.000
_cell.length_c   1.000
_cell.angle_alpha   90.00
_cell.angle_beta   90.00
_cell.angle_gamma   90.00
#
_symmetry.space_group_name_H-M   'P 1'
#
loop_
_entity.id
_entity.type
_entity.pdbx_description
1 polymer ?
#
loop_
_entity_poly.entity_id
_entity_poly.type
_entity_poly.pdbx_seq_one_letter_code
_entity_poly.pdbx_strand_id
1 'polypeptide(L)'
;MGLAAEIDHNRGGEEARRLRVLDAAERVFLSYGFQRTTMDDIAKAAEISRPALYLHFRNKTDIYRAGSRRRLDEAAAMAENRLAAAGPFEQKLVSAIADSVSGPGQAVLRHAAWRGVARPQERTRRRSSCRMASADDRRDCARDRRGNRVHRRRPRPARPDPGRGLVHLPRWVGGHEGARRRRRGAHGRLFATRPPGRACRRALIACAIDKIAARGHLNGVAAEVRAMTEFRPDPLPRRRAVAVDVGGVVVGGDAPVVVQSMTNTDTADIDATVAQVAALARAGSELVRITVDRDDSAAAVPRIREKLEKRGLAVPLIGDFHYIGHKLLADHPACAEALAKYRINPGNVGFKDKKDRQFAQIVETAIRHAKPVRIGVNWGSLDQALLTRLMDENHDRGAPLTARQVMREAIVQSALLSANQAEEIGLSRDRIILSAKVSNVQDLIACYAMLAERSDHALHLGLTEAGMGSKGIVASSAAMGILLQQGIGDTIRVSLTPEPGGDRTLEVQVAQELLQTMGFRQFVPVVAACPGCGRTTSTVFQQLARAIQDDIRTSMPVWREKYPGVEALSVAVMGCIVNGPGESKHADIGISLPGTGETPAAPVFIDGQKAATLRGDNIAAEFQAMVADYIDKRFGRPKAAE
;
A
#
# COMPACT_ATOMS: atom_id res chain seq x y z
N MET A 1 -3.49 -12.84 42.28
CA MET A 1 -2.70 -11.61 42.04
C MET A 1 -1.18 -11.84 41.94
N GLY A 2 -0.56 -12.71 42.75
CA GLY A 2 0.91 -12.88 42.77
C GLY A 2 1.62 -13.05 41.42
N LEU A 3 1.16 -13.98 40.57
CA LEU A 3 1.85 -14.35 39.32
C LEU A 3 2.07 -13.15 38.36
N ALA A 4 1.17 -12.18 38.34
CA ALA A 4 1.31 -10.99 37.48
C ALA A 4 2.44 -10.06 37.98
N ALA A 5 2.54 -9.85 39.29
CA ALA A 5 3.59 -9.04 39.90
C ALA A 5 4.98 -9.68 39.76
N GLU A 6 5.05 -11.02 39.81
CA GLU A 6 6.29 -11.78 39.64
C GLU A 6 6.83 -11.72 38.20
N ILE A 7 5.93 -11.77 37.20
CA ILE A 7 6.26 -11.54 35.78
C ILE A 7 6.76 -10.11 35.55
N ASP A 8 6.10 -9.12 36.15
CA ASP A 8 6.45 -7.70 35.97
C ASP A 8 7.80 -7.35 36.64
N HIS A 9 8.06 -7.90 37.83
CA HIS A 9 9.34 -7.75 38.52
C HIS A 9 10.51 -8.38 37.73
N ASN A 10 10.31 -9.56 37.12
CA ASN A 10 11.32 -10.17 36.25
C ASN A 10 11.60 -9.33 34.99
N ARG A 11 10.56 -8.78 34.36
CA ARG A 11 10.70 -7.85 33.21
C ARG A 11 11.49 -6.60 33.58
N GLY A 12 11.20 -5.98 34.72
CA GLY A 12 11.96 -4.84 35.24
C GLY A 12 13.44 -5.16 35.48
N GLY A 13 13.73 -6.34 36.04
CA GLY A 13 15.10 -6.83 36.24
C GLY A 13 15.86 -7.13 34.93
N GLU A 14 15.16 -7.60 33.89
CA GLU A 14 15.74 -7.84 32.58
C GLU A 14 16.06 -6.52 31.85
N GLU A 15 15.13 -5.57 31.81
CA GLU A 15 15.34 -4.28 31.16
C GLU A 15 16.41 -3.45 31.87
N ALA A 16 16.46 -3.48 33.21
CA ALA A 16 17.54 -2.85 33.97
C ALA A 16 18.92 -3.45 33.65
N ARG A 17 19.00 -4.76 33.36
CA ARG A 17 20.24 -5.42 32.91
C ARG A 17 20.58 -5.03 31.46
N ARG A 18 19.59 -4.95 30.58
CA ARG A 18 19.72 -4.49 29.20
C ARG A 18 20.25 -3.05 29.12
N LEU A 19 19.76 -2.15 29.97
CA LEU A 19 20.22 -0.75 30.04
C LEU A 19 21.69 -0.65 30.46
N ARG A 20 22.11 -1.37 31.51
CA ARG A 20 23.53 -1.39 31.93
C ARG A 20 24.48 -1.87 30.83
N VAL A 21 24.05 -2.82 30.01
CA VAL A 21 24.79 -3.27 28.82
C VAL A 21 24.95 -2.15 27.79
N LEU A 22 23.92 -1.33 27.56
CA LEU A 22 24.02 -0.17 26.66
C LEU A 22 24.98 0.89 27.19
N ASP A 23 24.93 1.19 28.50
CA ASP A 23 25.83 2.17 29.14
C ASP A 23 27.30 1.73 29.08
N ALA A 24 27.55 0.44 29.32
CA ALA A 24 28.87 -0.17 29.19
C ALA A 24 29.37 -0.15 27.75
N ALA A 25 28.52 -0.54 26.80
CA ALA A 25 28.87 -0.53 25.39
C ALA A 25 29.19 0.88 24.88
N GLU A 26 28.44 1.91 25.29
CA GLU A 26 28.73 3.30 24.93
C GLU A 26 30.11 3.72 25.41
N ARG A 27 30.48 3.44 26.68
CA ARG A 27 31.83 3.71 27.20
C ARG A 27 32.93 3.02 26.39
N VAL A 28 32.73 1.74 26.04
CA VAL A 28 33.72 0.97 25.26
C VAL A 28 33.80 1.46 23.80
N PHE A 29 32.68 1.84 23.17
CA PHE A 29 32.66 2.45 21.84
C PHE A 29 33.33 3.82 21.83
N LEU A 30 33.19 4.61 22.90
CA LEU A 30 33.87 5.88 23.11
C LEU A 30 35.39 5.70 23.22
N SER A 31 35.87 4.75 24.04
CA SER A 31 37.30 4.56 24.32
C SER A 31 38.08 3.91 23.17
N TYR A 32 37.47 3.00 22.40
CA TYR A 32 38.20 2.21 21.39
C TYR A 32 37.70 2.41 19.95
N GLY A 33 36.52 3.02 19.76
CA GLY A 33 35.85 3.16 18.47
C GLY A 33 35.13 1.88 18.03
N PHE A 34 33.93 2.04 17.46
CA PHE A 34 33.01 0.94 17.10
C PHE A 34 33.68 -0.24 16.39
N GLN A 35 34.61 0.01 15.45
CA GLN A 35 35.26 -1.07 14.70
C GLN A 35 36.16 -1.95 15.56
N ARG A 36 36.97 -1.36 16.47
CA ARG A 36 37.94 -2.09 17.30
C ARG A 36 37.29 -2.80 18.48
N THR A 37 36.23 -2.23 19.05
CA THR A 37 35.45 -2.85 20.14
C THR A 37 35.00 -4.26 19.77
N THR A 38 35.18 -5.23 20.67
CA THR A 38 34.66 -6.60 20.54
C THR A 38 33.41 -6.82 21.42
N MET A 39 32.76 -7.97 21.29
CA MET A 39 31.70 -8.37 22.22
C MET A 39 32.24 -8.70 23.62
N ASP A 40 33.52 -9.10 23.71
CA ASP A 40 34.17 -9.43 24.99
C ASP A 40 34.50 -8.17 25.79
N ASP A 41 34.94 -7.10 25.12
CA ASP A 41 35.18 -5.79 25.76
C ASP A 41 33.88 -5.23 26.36
N ILE A 42 32.77 -5.34 25.62
CA ILE A 42 31.44 -4.91 26.10
C ILE A 42 30.97 -5.78 27.26
N ALA A 43 31.09 -7.11 27.16
CA ALA A 43 30.71 -8.02 28.24
C ALA A 43 31.49 -7.73 29.54
N LYS A 44 32.81 -7.51 29.41
CA LYS A 44 33.71 -7.15 30.52
C LYS A 44 33.33 -5.81 31.14
N ALA A 45 33.07 -4.78 30.34
CA ALA A 45 32.69 -3.45 30.83
C ALA A 45 31.24 -3.35 31.37
N ALA A 46 30.41 -4.36 31.08
CA ALA A 46 29.06 -4.54 31.59
C ALA A 46 28.98 -5.51 32.79
N GLU A 47 30.12 -6.08 33.22
CA GLU A 47 30.24 -7.05 34.32
C GLU A 47 29.34 -8.29 34.14
N ILE A 48 29.17 -8.76 32.90
CA ILE A 48 28.42 -9.97 32.57
C ILE A 48 29.24 -10.96 31.73
N SER A 49 28.84 -12.22 31.75
CA SER A 49 29.43 -13.23 30.87
C SER A 49 29.06 -12.97 29.41
N ARG A 50 29.98 -13.29 28.48
CA ARG A 50 29.74 -13.17 27.03
C ARG A 50 28.45 -13.91 26.57
N PRO A 51 28.10 -15.11 27.08
CA PRO A 51 26.81 -15.74 26.77
C PRO A 51 25.60 -14.91 27.23
N ALA A 52 25.65 -14.28 28.42
CA ALA A 52 24.57 -13.42 28.91
C ALA A 52 24.39 -12.16 28.05
N LEU A 53 25.47 -11.60 27.51
CA LEU A 53 25.39 -10.48 26.56
C LEU A 53 24.60 -10.88 25.30
N TYR A 54 24.80 -12.09 24.78
CA TYR A 54 24.09 -12.58 23.61
C TYR A 54 22.59 -12.86 23.83
N LEU A 55 22.14 -13.03 25.08
CA LEU A 55 20.71 -13.14 25.39
C LEU A 55 19.98 -11.82 25.14
N HIS A 56 20.63 -10.68 25.43
CA HIS A 56 20.04 -9.35 25.23
C HIS A 56 20.30 -8.76 23.83
N PHE A 57 21.46 -9.08 23.22
CA PHE A 57 21.85 -8.53 21.91
C PHE A 57 22.65 -9.52 21.06
N ARG A 58 22.17 -9.80 19.85
CA ARG A 58 22.76 -10.81 18.95
C ARG A 58 24.17 -10.46 18.46
N ASN A 59 24.52 -9.17 18.38
CA ASN A 59 25.79 -8.69 17.85
C ASN A 59 26.06 -7.23 18.25
N LYS A 60 27.29 -6.76 18.00
CA LYS A 60 27.79 -5.41 18.32
C LYS A 60 27.00 -4.27 17.65
N THR A 61 26.49 -4.49 16.44
CA THR A 61 25.68 -3.51 15.69
C THR A 61 24.28 -3.35 16.29
N ASP A 62 23.66 -4.44 16.78
CA ASP A 62 22.37 -4.38 17.49
C ASP A 62 22.50 -3.58 18.80
N ILE A 63 23.61 -3.77 19.54
CA ILE A 63 23.93 -2.99 20.75
C ILE A 63 24.08 -1.50 20.39
N TYR A 64 24.90 -1.18 19.39
CA TYR A 64 25.15 0.20 18.95
C TYR A 64 23.87 0.90 18.49
N ARG A 65 23.02 0.22 17.72
CA ARG A 65 21.71 0.74 17.27
C ARG A 65 20.77 1.02 18.44
N ALA A 66 20.67 0.10 19.40
CA ALA A 66 19.81 0.28 20.57
C ALA A 66 20.31 1.43 21.48
N GLY A 67 21.63 1.52 21.73
CA GLY A 67 22.22 2.63 22.47
C GLY A 67 22.02 3.98 21.77
N SER A 68 22.30 4.04 20.47
CA SER A 68 22.08 5.25 19.65
C SER A 68 20.61 5.67 19.64
N ARG A 69 19.68 4.71 19.55
CA ARG A 69 18.24 5.00 19.61
C ARG A 69 17.83 5.57 20.96
N ARG A 70 18.24 4.94 22.08
CA ARG A 70 17.99 5.44 23.43
C ARG A 70 18.49 6.88 23.61
N ARG A 71 19.71 7.18 23.13
CA ARG A 71 20.30 8.53 23.15
C ARG A 71 19.50 9.56 22.36
N LEU A 72 18.92 9.18 21.23
CA LEU A 72 18.06 10.05 20.41
C LEU A 72 16.71 10.31 21.10
N ASP A 73 16.10 9.28 21.69
CA ASP A 73 14.84 9.42 22.42
C ASP A 73 15.03 10.25 23.73
N GLU A 74 16.16 10.06 24.45
CA GLU A 74 16.61 10.90 25.57
C GLU A 74 16.76 12.38 25.16
N ALA A 75 17.50 12.65 24.08
CA ALA A 75 17.75 14.00 23.58
C ALA A 75 16.47 14.69 23.07
N ALA A 76 15.58 13.94 22.42
CA ALA A 76 14.26 14.44 22.02
C ALA A 76 13.42 14.84 23.24
N ALA A 77 13.34 13.98 24.26
CA ALA A 77 12.62 14.29 25.49
C ALA A 77 13.22 15.51 26.23
N MET A 78 14.55 15.68 26.24
CA MET A 78 15.19 16.89 26.77
C MET A 78 14.81 18.14 25.97
N ALA A 79 14.87 18.09 24.64
CA ALA A 79 14.51 19.21 23.77
C ALA A 79 13.03 19.60 23.90
N GLU A 80 12.11 18.64 23.96
CA GLU A 80 10.69 18.88 24.18
C GLU A 80 10.43 19.56 25.53
N ASN A 81 11.07 19.09 26.62
CA ASN A 81 10.96 19.72 27.94
C ASN A 81 11.51 21.16 27.95
N ARG A 82 12.60 21.46 27.22
CA ARG A 82 13.12 22.83 27.05
C ARG A 82 12.16 23.73 26.25
N LEU A 83 11.55 23.21 25.19
CA LEU A 83 10.57 23.95 24.38
C LEU A 83 9.26 24.20 25.15
N ALA A 84 8.89 23.29 26.06
CA ALA A 84 7.73 23.41 26.95
C ALA A 84 7.93 24.35 28.15
N ALA A 85 9.17 24.74 28.47
CA ALA A 85 9.49 25.64 29.59
C ALA A 85 8.89 27.05 29.42
N ALA A 86 8.98 27.89 30.46
CA ALA A 86 8.66 29.32 30.37
C ALA A 86 9.82 30.13 29.72
N GLY A 87 9.53 31.32 29.18
CA GLY A 87 10.53 32.24 28.61
C GLY A 87 10.42 32.50 27.10
N PRO A 88 11.34 33.29 26.52
CA PRO A 88 11.40 33.60 25.08
C PRO A 88 11.64 32.38 24.20
N PHE A 89 11.05 32.35 23.00
CA PHE A 89 11.20 31.22 22.07
C PHE A 89 12.65 31.03 21.59
N GLU A 90 13.35 32.11 21.30
CA GLU A 90 14.74 32.09 20.83
C GLU A 90 15.69 31.48 21.88
N GLN A 91 15.54 31.86 23.15
CA GLN A 91 16.31 31.28 24.25
C GLN A 91 16.02 29.79 24.42
N LYS A 92 14.76 29.35 24.35
CA LYS A 92 14.41 27.92 24.39
C LYS A 92 14.99 27.15 23.22
N LEU A 93 14.94 27.70 22.02
CA LEU A 93 15.48 27.08 20.81
C LEU A 93 17.01 26.95 20.92
N VAL A 94 17.69 28.00 21.35
CA VAL A 94 19.14 27.99 21.59
C VAL A 94 19.51 27.00 22.71
N SER A 95 18.79 26.95 23.83
CA SER A 95 19.05 25.97 24.90
C SER A 95 18.76 24.53 24.46
N ALA A 96 17.69 24.27 23.71
CA ALA A 96 17.38 22.93 23.19
C ALA A 96 18.44 22.46 22.19
N ILE A 97 18.92 23.35 21.32
CA ILE A 97 20.03 23.06 20.39
C ILE A 97 21.35 22.87 21.17
N ALA A 98 21.65 23.73 22.16
CA ALA A 98 22.86 23.64 22.96
C ALA A 98 22.93 22.34 23.76
N ASP A 99 21.85 21.94 24.45
CA ASP A 99 21.79 20.67 25.18
C ASP A 99 21.95 19.46 24.22
N SER A 100 21.37 19.55 23.01
CA SER A 100 21.51 18.53 21.96
C SER A 100 22.94 18.40 21.41
N VAL A 101 23.76 19.45 21.48
CA VAL A 101 25.13 19.51 20.93
C VAL A 101 26.22 19.33 22.00
N SER A 102 25.93 19.71 23.25
CA SER A 102 26.89 19.74 24.36
C SER A 102 26.72 18.60 25.37
N GLY A 103 25.73 17.72 25.19
CA GLY A 103 25.53 16.54 26.05
C GLY A 103 26.75 15.59 26.06
N PRO A 104 27.07 14.96 27.22
CA PRO A 104 28.36 14.29 27.46
C PRO A 104 28.68 13.02 26.63
N GLY A 105 27.80 12.58 25.72
CA GLY A 105 28.01 11.41 24.85
C GLY A 105 28.61 11.69 23.47
N GLN A 106 28.72 12.96 23.03
CA GLN A 106 29.01 13.32 21.63
C GLN A 106 30.42 12.95 21.09
N ALA A 107 31.32 12.42 21.91
CA ALA A 107 32.65 12.00 21.44
C ALA A 107 32.62 10.81 20.45
N VAL A 108 31.56 9.98 20.42
CA VAL A 108 31.40 8.91 19.40
C VAL A 108 31.32 9.50 17.99
N LEU A 109 30.47 10.52 17.80
CA LEU A 109 30.20 11.10 16.48
C LEU A 109 31.42 11.82 15.89
N ARG A 110 32.20 12.51 16.74
CA ARG A 110 33.46 13.15 16.33
C ARG A 110 34.49 12.13 15.84
N HIS A 111 34.52 10.93 16.42
CA HIS A 111 35.53 9.93 16.09
C HIS A 111 35.24 9.13 14.82
N ALA A 112 33.97 8.99 14.43
CA ALA A 112 33.56 8.35 13.18
C ALA A 112 33.81 9.26 11.95
N ALA A 113 33.57 10.56 12.08
CA ALA A 113 33.64 11.52 10.97
C ALA A 113 35.04 11.70 10.36
N TRP A 114 36.12 11.45 11.11
CA TRP A 114 37.49 11.82 10.71
C TRP A 114 38.35 10.67 10.15
N ARG A 115 37.74 9.54 9.74
CA ARG A 115 38.42 8.48 8.96
C ARG A 115 37.61 7.96 7.75
N GLY A 116 36.56 8.68 7.34
CA GLY A 116 35.74 8.35 6.17
C GLY A 116 36.21 8.98 4.85
N VAL A 117 37.10 9.99 4.89
CA VAL A 117 37.53 10.75 3.69
C VAL A 117 39.00 10.45 3.37
N ALA A 118 39.23 9.32 2.72
CA ALA A 118 40.49 9.01 2.04
C ALA A 118 40.22 8.92 0.54
N ARG A 119 40.88 9.76 -0.27
CA ARG A 119 40.74 9.74 -1.74
C ARG A 119 41.26 8.40 -2.30
N PRO A 120 40.73 7.91 -3.43
CA PRO A 120 41.45 6.92 -4.23
C PRO A 120 42.72 7.60 -4.76
N GLN A 121 43.89 7.23 -4.23
CA GLN A 121 45.16 7.59 -4.85
C GLN A 121 45.51 6.55 -5.89
N GLU A 122 45.70 7.02 -7.12
CA GLU A 122 46.31 6.25 -8.19
C GLU A 122 47.68 5.74 -7.74
N ARG A 123 47.97 4.47 -7.99
CA ARG A 123 49.32 3.91 -7.77
C ARG A 123 49.92 3.41 -9.08
N THR A 124 50.06 4.33 -10.03
CA THR A 124 50.85 4.10 -11.24
C THR A 124 52.30 3.78 -10.87
N ARG A 125 52.76 2.56 -11.18
CA ARG A 125 54.18 2.27 -11.37
C ARG A 125 54.43 1.84 -12.81
N ARG A 126 55.12 2.72 -13.54
CA ARG A 126 55.96 2.40 -14.72
C ARG A 126 56.87 1.21 -14.38
N ARG A 127 57.31 0.31 -15.26
CA ARG A 127 57.34 0.16 -16.75
C ARG A 127 57.47 -1.38 -17.00
N SER A 128 57.45 -2.00 -18.20
CA SER A 128 57.72 -1.59 -19.59
C SER A 128 57.19 -2.62 -20.62
N SER A 129 57.15 -2.20 -21.90
CA SER A 129 57.38 -2.99 -23.14
C SER A 129 56.49 -4.18 -23.54
N CYS A 130 55.80 -4.01 -24.68
CA CYS A 130 55.58 -4.98 -25.79
C CYS A 130 54.74 -6.26 -25.54
N ARG A 131 53.97 -6.81 -26.51
CA ARG A 131 53.61 -6.40 -27.89
C ARG A 131 52.30 -7.12 -28.33
N MET A 132 51.48 -6.45 -29.14
CA MET A 132 50.57 -6.91 -30.22
C MET A 132 49.78 -8.25 -30.18
N ALA A 133 48.54 -8.17 -30.71
CA ALA A 133 47.76 -9.24 -31.39
C ALA A 133 47.18 -10.42 -30.55
N SER A 134 46.14 -11.16 -30.98
CA SER A 134 44.95 -10.87 -31.83
C SER A 134 44.00 -12.10 -31.90
N ALA A 135 42.68 -11.87 -31.93
CA ALA A 135 41.59 -12.74 -32.45
C ALA A 135 41.43 -14.24 -32.01
N ASP A 136 40.15 -14.65 -31.86
CA ASP A 136 39.61 -16.03 -31.85
C ASP A 136 40.16 -17.03 -30.78
N ASP A 137 39.55 -18.18 -30.44
CA ASP A 137 38.47 -18.96 -31.06
C ASP A 137 37.53 -19.66 -30.02
N ARG A 138 37.08 -20.90 -30.28
CA ARG A 138 35.87 -21.58 -29.72
C ARG A 138 36.09 -22.39 -28.42
N ARG A 139 34.94 -22.83 -27.85
CA ARG A 139 34.56 -24.16 -27.24
C ARG A 139 35.70 -25.10 -26.77
N ASP A 140 35.55 -25.95 -25.73
CA ASP A 140 34.40 -26.85 -25.47
C ASP A 140 34.38 -27.44 -24.03
N CYS A 141 33.59 -28.50 -23.82
CA CYS A 141 33.20 -29.10 -22.54
C CYS A 141 34.15 -30.19 -21.99
N ALA A 142 34.05 -30.49 -20.67
CA ALA A 142 34.50 -31.78 -20.10
C ALA A 142 33.63 -32.23 -18.90
N ARG A 143 33.44 -33.56 -18.78
CA ARG A 143 32.90 -34.28 -17.59
C ARG A 143 33.86 -35.44 -17.28
N ASP A 144 33.97 -35.86 -16.02
CA ASP A 144 34.88 -36.94 -15.62
C ASP A 144 34.29 -38.36 -15.78
N ARG A 145 35.19 -39.31 -16.11
CA ARG A 145 34.93 -40.71 -16.50
C ARG A 145 34.77 -41.65 -15.30
N ARG A 146 33.90 -41.33 -14.33
CA ARG A 146 33.36 -42.36 -13.40
C ARG A 146 31.98 -42.10 -12.75
N GLY A 147 31.22 -41.14 -13.28
CA GLY A 147 29.75 -41.22 -13.31
C GLY A 147 28.94 -41.21 -11.99
N ASN A 148 29.51 -40.76 -10.86
CA ASN A 148 28.82 -40.79 -9.56
C ASN A 148 28.71 -39.42 -8.87
N ARG A 149 27.56 -39.14 -8.23
CA ARG A 149 27.34 -37.96 -7.36
C ARG A 149 27.41 -38.38 -5.89
N VAL A 150 28.21 -37.68 -5.08
CA VAL A 150 28.32 -37.94 -3.63
C VAL A 150 27.61 -36.86 -2.81
N HIS A 151 26.63 -37.25 -2.01
CA HIS A 151 25.98 -36.39 -1.01
C HIS A 151 26.82 -36.26 0.27
N ARG A 152 26.66 -35.16 1.02
CA ARG A 152 27.08 -35.04 2.43
C ARG A 152 25.89 -34.68 3.34
N ARG A 153 25.86 -35.26 4.55
CA ARG A 153 24.76 -35.16 5.54
C ARG A 153 25.07 -34.14 6.66
N ARG A 154 24.03 -33.78 7.44
CA ARG A 154 24.10 -32.96 8.67
C ARG A 154 24.37 -33.81 9.94
N PRO A 155 24.86 -33.20 11.04
CA PRO A 155 24.70 -33.70 12.41
C PRO A 155 23.95 -32.74 13.37
N ARG A 156 23.43 -33.30 14.48
CA ARG A 156 22.77 -32.71 15.68
C ARG A 156 22.54 -33.87 16.69
N PRO A 157 22.16 -33.65 17.98
CA PRO A 157 22.48 -32.59 18.95
C PRO A 157 22.92 -33.17 20.34
N ALA A 158 23.07 -32.35 21.40
CA ALA A 158 23.21 -32.82 22.81
C ALA A 158 22.77 -31.77 23.89
N ARG A 159 22.34 -32.26 25.07
CA ARG A 159 21.93 -31.64 26.38
C ARG A 159 21.73 -32.81 27.40
N PRO A 160 21.39 -32.65 28.73
CA PRO A 160 21.13 -31.49 29.63
C PRO A 160 22.22 -31.30 30.76
N ASP A 161 22.27 -30.24 31.60
CA ASP A 161 21.52 -29.87 32.87
C ASP A 161 21.81 -30.83 34.09
N PRO A 162 21.82 -30.45 35.41
CA PRO A 162 20.91 -29.51 36.12
C PRO A 162 21.40 -28.72 37.39
N GLY A 163 20.52 -27.87 37.99
CA GLY A 163 20.26 -27.92 39.46
C GLY A 163 20.23 -26.65 40.36
N ARG A 164 19.03 -26.31 40.89
CA ARG A 164 18.68 -25.66 42.21
C ARG A 164 19.28 -24.27 42.60
N GLY A 165 18.63 -23.40 43.39
CA GLY A 165 17.24 -23.33 43.89
C GLY A 165 17.05 -22.42 45.13
N LEU A 166 15.83 -21.83 45.28
CA LEU A 166 15.26 -21.19 46.51
C LEU A 166 15.90 -19.85 47.00
N VAL A 167 15.41 -19.13 48.05
CA VAL A 167 14.10 -18.48 48.39
C VAL A 167 14.36 -17.40 49.47
N HIS A 168 13.77 -16.18 49.41
CA HIS A 168 13.16 -15.40 50.53
C HIS A 168 12.75 -13.94 50.20
N LEU A 169 11.70 -13.46 50.87
CA LEU A 169 11.16 -12.08 50.99
C LEU A 169 11.16 -11.70 52.51
N PRO A 170 11.13 -10.42 52.97
CA PRO A 170 9.87 -9.61 52.96
C PRO A 170 9.92 -8.05 53.10
N ARG A 171 8.73 -7.40 53.02
CA ARG A 171 8.28 -6.09 53.62
C ARG A 171 8.91 -4.77 53.06
N TRP A 172 8.12 -3.77 52.63
CA TRP A 172 7.35 -2.74 53.38
C TRP A 172 8.27 -1.78 54.19
N VAL A 173 8.13 -0.45 54.24
CA VAL A 173 7.09 0.59 53.95
C VAL A 173 7.80 1.79 53.23
N GLY A 174 7.25 2.84 52.57
CA GLY A 174 5.91 3.41 52.30
C GLY A 174 5.82 4.89 52.80
N GLY A 175 5.19 5.83 52.05
CA GLY A 175 5.15 7.27 52.42
C GLY A 175 4.53 8.21 51.37
N HIS A 176 4.11 9.42 51.77
CA HIS A 176 3.26 10.36 51.00
C HIS A 176 3.74 11.83 51.10
N GLU A 177 3.36 12.67 50.11
CA GLU A 177 3.31 14.16 50.17
C GLU A 177 4.64 14.95 50.34
N GLY A 178 4.74 16.26 50.08
CA GLY A 178 3.76 17.23 49.54
C GLY A 178 4.30 18.68 49.43
N ALA A 179 3.40 19.65 49.16
CA ALA A 179 3.61 21.11 48.98
C ALA A 179 4.46 21.57 47.75
N ARG A 180 4.18 22.63 46.97
CA ARG A 180 3.38 23.90 47.02
C ARG A 180 4.03 25.14 47.67
N ARG A 181 4.46 26.11 46.84
CA ARG A 181 4.12 27.58 46.84
C ARG A 181 4.92 28.33 45.73
N ARG A 182 4.31 29.17 44.86
CA ARG A 182 3.93 30.62 44.96
C ARG A 182 5.13 31.59 45.03
N ARG A 183 5.18 32.79 44.40
CA ARG A 183 4.38 33.47 43.32
C ARG A 183 5.04 34.86 42.99
N ARG A 184 4.49 35.61 42.00
CA ARG A 184 4.84 37.01 41.55
C ARG A 184 6.12 37.07 40.67
N GLY A 185 6.32 38.00 39.72
CA GLY A 185 5.57 39.13 39.10
C GLY A 185 6.50 39.77 38.02
N ALA A 186 6.14 40.73 37.15
CA ALA A 186 4.88 41.44 36.87
C ALA A 186 4.85 42.02 35.42
N HIS A 187 3.76 42.71 35.06
CA HIS A 187 3.39 43.44 33.83
C HIS A 187 4.36 43.70 32.65
N GLY A 188 3.82 43.49 31.43
CA GLY A 188 4.21 44.16 30.19
C GLY A 188 3.22 43.81 29.07
N ARG A 189 2.49 44.79 28.51
CA ARG A 189 1.54 44.57 27.39
C ARG A 189 2.16 45.00 26.06
N LEU A 190 2.09 44.15 25.04
CA LEU A 190 2.10 44.50 23.62
C LEU A 190 1.35 43.44 22.81
N PHE A 191 0.94 43.78 21.60
CA PHE A 191 -0.11 43.12 20.82
C PHE A 191 0.01 41.60 20.68
N ALA A 192 -1.08 40.89 20.98
CA ALA A 192 -1.21 39.46 20.79
C ALA A 192 -1.49 39.10 19.31
N THR A 193 -0.44 38.94 18.51
CA THR A 193 -0.55 38.23 17.24
C THR A 193 -0.93 36.77 17.52
N ARG A 194 -1.99 36.27 16.87
CA ARG A 194 -2.41 34.86 17.02
C ARG A 194 -1.24 33.95 16.57
N PRO A 195 -0.81 32.98 17.40
CA PRO A 195 0.33 32.14 17.04
C PRO A 195 -0.05 31.26 15.83
N PRO A 196 0.84 31.07 14.83
CA PRO A 196 0.46 30.42 13.58
C PRO A 196 -0.13 29.03 13.75
N GLY A 197 -1.05 28.65 12.87
CA GLY A 197 -1.70 27.34 12.88
C GLY A 197 -0.72 26.18 12.67
N ARG A 198 -1.15 24.93 12.93
CA ARG A 198 -0.30 23.73 12.85
C ARG A 198 0.39 23.58 11.47
N ALA A 199 -0.26 24.04 10.39
CA ALA A 199 0.33 24.08 9.04
C ALA A 199 1.54 25.01 8.93
N CYS A 200 1.43 26.28 9.36
CA CYS A 200 2.55 27.23 9.32
C CYS A 200 3.74 26.77 10.18
N ARG A 201 3.50 26.10 11.30
CA ARG A 201 4.59 25.53 12.13
C ARG A 201 5.33 24.42 11.39
N ARG A 202 4.63 23.56 10.64
CA ARG A 202 5.26 22.57 9.75
C ARG A 202 6.06 23.24 8.62
N ALA A 203 5.53 24.29 8.00
CA ALA A 203 6.23 25.05 6.95
C ALA A 203 7.52 25.72 7.47
N LEU A 204 7.48 26.31 8.67
CA LEU A 204 8.66 26.89 9.33
C LEU A 204 9.71 25.82 9.69
N ILE A 205 9.28 24.64 10.15
CA ILE A 205 10.18 23.50 10.43
C ILE A 205 10.82 22.98 9.13
N ALA A 206 10.06 22.85 8.04
CA ALA A 206 10.61 22.47 6.73
C ALA A 206 11.66 23.49 6.25
N CYS A 207 11.31 24.78 6.22
CA CYS A 207 12.23 25.85 5.83
C CYS A 207 13.50 25.92 6.73
N ALA A 208 13.40 25.58 8.02
CA ALA A 208 14.55 25.46 8.90
C ALA A 208 15.42 24.23 8.55
N ILE A 209 14.82 23.08 8.27
CA ILE A 209 15.52 21.87 7.81
C ILE A 209 16.26 22.14 6.49
N ASP A 210 15.62 22.79 5.53
CA ASP A 210 16.22 23.09 4.22
C ASP A 210 17.40 24.08 4.35
N LYS A 211 17.26 25.10 5.21
CA LYS A 211 18.36 26.03 5.55
C LYS A 211 19.52 25.38 6.32
N ILE A 212 19.28 24.25 6.98
CA ILE A 212 20.32 23.44 7.66
C ILE A 212 20.98 22.47 6.66
N ALA A 213 20.21 21.84 5.77
CA ALA A 213 20.73 21.00 4.68
C ALA A 213 21.63 21.81 3.71
N ALA A 214 21.23 23.04 3.40
CA ALA A 214 22.03 23.99 2.60
C ALA A 214 23.39 24.35 3.23
N ARG A 215 23.64 24.03 4.51
CA ARG A 215 24.93 24.20 5.19
C ARG A 215 25.80 22.94 5.19
N GLY A 216 25.42 21.90 4.44
CA GLY A 216 26.35 20.90 3.90
C GLY A 216 27.02 19.93 4.89
N HIS A 217 26.56 19.83 6.13
CA HIS A 217 27.17 18.97 7.16
C HIS A 217 26.23 17.95 7.84
N LEU A 218 24.97 17.85 7.43
CA LEU A 218 23.98 16.95 8.08
C LEU A 218 23.19 16.02 7.13
N ASN A 219 23.51 16.00 5.83
CA ASN A 219 22.72 15.31 4.81
C ASN A 219 22.58 13.79 5.02
N GLY A 220 23.55 13.13 5.68
CA GLY A 220 23.45 11.71 6.03
C GLY A 220 22.47 11.45 7.18
N VAL A 221 22.66 12.14 8.32
CA VAL A 221 21.86 11.93 9.53
C VAL A 221 20.40 12.33 9.32
N ALA A 222 20.15 13.41 8.58
CA ALA A 222 18.79 13.83 8.23
C ALA A 222 18.05 12.79 7.36
N ALA A 223 18.76 12.05 6.51
CA ALA A 223 18.20 10.98 5.70
C ALA A 223 17.91 9.72 6.52
N GLU A 224 18.83 9.29 7.40
CA GLU A 224 18.61 8.10 8.25
C GLU A 224 17.48 8.31 9.27
N VAL A 225 17.36 9.50 9.88
CA VAL A 225 16.28 9.82 10.83
C VAL A 225 14.91 9.86 10.15
N ARG A 226 14.83 10.37 8.90
CA ARG A 226 13.63 10.24 8.06
C ARG A 226 13.31 8.77 7.77
N ALA A 227 14.27 8.00 7.25
CA ALA A 227 14.07 6.59 6.92
C ALA A 227 13.61 5.72 8.11
N MET A 228 14.03 6.06 9.34
CA MET A 228 13.60 5.38 10.57
C MET A 228 12.25 5.85 11.14
N THR A 229 11.57 6.82 10.51
CA THR A 229 10.23 7.31 10.89
C THR A 229 9.22 7.39 9.73
N GLU A 230 9.66 7.17 8.48
CA GLU A 230 8.81 7.25 7.28
C GLU A 230 8.12 5.94 6.87
N PHE A 231 8.45 4.79 7.46
CA PHE A 231 7.68 3.56 7.22
C PHE A 231 6.30 3.65 7.90
N ARG A 232 5.30 4.10 7.14
CA ARG A 232 3.90 4.02 7.52
C ARG A 232 3.34 2.65 7.10
N PRO A 233 2.84 1.84 8.04
CA PRO A 233 2.15 0.59 7.68
C PRO A 233 0.78 0.90 7.05
N ASP A 234 0.12 1.95 7.53
CA ASP A 234 -1.17 2.40 7.04
C ASP A 234 -1.05 3.11 5.67
N PRO A 235 -2.06 3.02 4.80
CA PRO A 235 -2.11 3.81 3.57
C PRO A 235 -1.97 5.31 3.83
N LEU A 236 -1.35 6.03 2.89
CA LEU A 236 -1.37 7.49 2.92
C LEU A 236 -2.80 8.02 2.78
N PRO A 237 -3.11 9.19 3.38
CA PRO A 237 -4.37 9.88 3.13
C PRO A 237 -4.61 10.03 1.62
N ARG A 238 -5.86 9.78 1.19
CA ARG A 238 -6.32 9.93 -0.19
C ARG A 238 -5.80 11.24 -0.79
N ARG A 239 -5.16 11.18 -1.97
CA ARG A 239 -4.75 12.38 -2.70
C ARG A 239 -5.99 13.21 -2.98
N ARG A 240 -5.96 14.50 -2.62
CA ARG A 240 -7.06 15.43 -2.95
C ARG A 240 -7.30 15.44 -4.45
N ALA A 241 -8.53 15.10 -4.82
CA ALA A 241 -8.98 15.02 -6.19
C ALA A 241 -10.22 15.92 -6.35
N VAL A 242 -10.38 16.58 -7.50
CA VAL A 242 -11.67 17.16 -7.87
C VAL A 242 -12.67 16.03 -8.06
N ALA A 243 -13.85 16.14 -7.46
CA ALA A 243 -14.90 15.14 -7.59
C ALA A 243 -15.61 15.28 -8.94
N VAL A 244 -15.89 14.15 -9.58
CA VAL A 244 -16.58 14.06 -10.87
C VAL A 244 -17.79 13.16 -10.74
N ASP A 245 -19.00 13.71 -10.95
CA ASP A 245 -20.23 12.91 -11.01
C ASP A 245 -20.31 12.16 -12.36
N VAL A 246 -20.59 10.86 -12.28
CA VAL A 246 -20.74 9.94 -13.40
C VAL A 246 -22.12 9.28 -13.32
N GLY A 247 -23.19 10.06 -13.46
CA GLY A 247 -24.57 9.56 -13.46
C GLY A 247 -25.02 9.06 -12.07
N GLY A 248 -24.69 9.81 -11.02
CA GLY A 248 -24.93 9.47 -9.62
C GLY A 248 -23.73 8.81 -8.91
N VAL A 249 -22.72 8.36 -9.65
CA VAL A 249 -21.51 7.75 -9.08
C VAL A 249 -20.37 8.76 -9.06
N VAL A 250 -20.08 9.31 -7.88
CA VAL A 250 -19.00 10.29 -7.67
C VAL A 250 -17.64 9.61 -7.69
N VAL A 251 -16.71 10.15 -8.49
CA VAL A 251 -15.31 9.71 -8.59
C VAL A 251 -14.38 10.85 -8.19
N GLY A 252 -13.55 10.66 -7.16
CA GLY A 252 -12.68 11.71 -6.61
C GLY A 252 -13.29 12.43 -5.40
N GLY A 253 -12.71 13.55 -4.98
CA GLY A 253 -12.98 14.14 -3.67
C GLY A 253 -12.72 13.16 -2.53
N ASP A 254 -13.57 13.18 -1.52
CA ASP A 254 -13.57 12.23 -0.40
C ASP A 254 -14.36 10.93 -0.72
N ALA A 255 -14.78 10.71 -1.97
CA ALA A 255 -15.55 9.51 -2.34
C ALA A 255 -14.70 8.22 -2.25
N PRO A 256 -15.32 7.06 -1.94
CA PRO A 256 -14.64 5.77 -1.94
C PRO A 256 -14.08 5.43 -3.33
N VAL A 257 -13.00 4.64 -3.40
CA VAL A 257 -12.41 4.24 -4.68
C VAL A 257 -13.41 3.38 -5.48
N VAL A 258 -13.81 3.87 -6.65
CA VAL A 258 -14.89 3.27 -7.46
C VAL A 258 -14.37 2.13 -8.34
N VAL A 259 -15.05 0.98 -8.36
CA VAL A 259 -14.74 -0.18 -9.20
C VAL A 259 -15.41 -0.06 -10.56
N GLN A 260 -14.65 -0.24 -11.65
CA GLN A 260 -15.17 -0.22 -13.02
C GLN A 260 -14.72 -1.43 -13.83
N SER A 261 -15.53 -1.81 -14.81
CA SER A 261 -15.23 -2.87 -15.78
C SER A 261 -15.50 -2.42 -17.21
N MET A 262 -15.23 -3.29 -18.18
CA MET A 262 -15.64 -3.12 -19.57
C MET A 262 -16.21 -4.43 -20.14
N THR A 263 -17.21 -4.34 -20.99
CA THR A 263 -17.68 -5.49 -21.76
C THR A 263 -16.59 -6.04 -22.69
N ASN A 264 -16.83 -7.23 -23.25
CA ASN A 264 -16.13 -7.78 -24.41
C ASN A 264 -17.10 -8.38 -25.46
N THR A 265 -18.41 -8.17 -25.30
CA THR A 265 -19.42 -8.35 -26.36
C THR A 265 -19.27 -7.29 -27.44
N ASP A 266 -19.73 -7.59 -28.65
CA ASP A 266 -20.01 -6.56 -29.65
C ASP A 266 -21.22 -5.73 -29.17
N THR A 267 -21.03 -4.41 -29.05
CA THR A 267 -22.09 -3.50 -28.58
C THR A 267 -23.29 -3.46 -29.53
N ALA A 268 -23.13 -3.82 -30.81
CA ALA A 268 -24.27 -3.97 -31.72
C ALA A 268 -25.20 -5.15 -31.34
N ASP A 269 -24.67 -6.19 -30.67
CA ASP A 269 -25.50 -7.19 -29.99
C ASP A 269 -26.01 -6.60 -28.68
N ILE A 270 -27.20 -6.01 -28.79
CA ILE A 270 -27.93 -5.39 -27.70
C ILE A 270 -28.18 -6.37 -26.56
N ASP A 271 -28.58 -7.63 -26.84
CA ASP A 271 -29.02 -8.54 -25.79
C ASP A 271 -27.86 -9.24 -25.09
N ALA A 272 -26.80 -9.62 -25.81
CA ALA A 272 -25.55 -10.07 -25.18
C ALA A 272 -24.92 -8.94 -24.34
N THR A 273 -24.90 -7.71 -24.86
CA THR A 273 -24.33 -6.56 -24.14
C THR A 273 -25.17 -6.19 -22.90
N VAL A 274 -26.50 -6.17 -22.99
CA VAL A 274 -27.38 -5.99 -21.81
C VAL A 274 -27.18 -7.12 -20.78
N ALA A 275 -27.06 -8.36 -21.22
CA ALA A 275 -26.80 -9.50 -20.32
C ALA A 275 -25.44 -9.36 -19.61
N GLN A 276 -24.38 -8.99 -20.33
CA GLN A 276 -23.04 -8.85 -19.74
C GLN A 276 -22.91 -7.61 -18.86
N VAL A 277 -23.49 -6.47 -19.24
CA VAL A 277 -23.57 -5.28 -18.36
C VAL A 277 -24.32 -5.62 -17.07
N ALA A 278 -25.42 -6.38 -17.16
CA ALA A 278 -26.17 -6.83 -15.99
C ALA A 278 -25.35 -7.79 -15.09
N ALA A 279 -24.56 -8.70 -15.66
CA ALA A 279 -23.66 -9.57 -14.90
C ALA A 279 -22.56 -8.76 -14.18
N LEU A 280 -21.92 -7.82 -14.89
CA LEU A 280 -20.89 -6.94 -14.33
C LEU A 280 -21.42 -6.03 -13.21
N ALA A 281 -22.63 -5.49 -13.37
CA ALA A 281 -23.29 -4.68 -12.34
C ALA A 281 -23.64 -5.51 -11.09
N ARG A 282 -24.21 -6.72 -11.26
CA ARG A 282 -24.54 -7.64 -10.15
C ARG A 282 -23.29 -8.12 -9.40
N ALA A 283 -22.18 -8.30 -10.10
CA ALA A 283 -20.87 -8.55 -9.49
C ALA A 283 -20.30 -7.33 -8.73
N GLY A 284 -20.94 -6.16 -8.78
CA GLY A 284 -20.52 -4.95 -8.07
C GLY A 284 -19.53 -4.08 -8.86
N SER A 285 -19.64 -4.04 -10.19
CA SER A 285 -19.05 -2.97 -10.99
C SER A 285 -19.93 -1.73 -10.91
N GLU A 286 -19.45 -0.69 -10.25
CA GLU A 286 -20.19 0.56 -10.00
C GLU A 286 -20.36 1.39 -11.30
N LEU A 287 -19.47 1.21 -12.27
CA LEU A 287 -19.57 1.78 -13.63
C LEU A 287 -19.13 0.77 -14.70
N VAL A 288 -19.86 0.67 -15.82
CA VAL A 288 -19.55 -0.29 -16.89
C VAL A 288 -19.27 0.42 -18.21
N ARG A 289 -18.14 0.07 -18.84
CA ARG A 289 -17.71 0.61 -20.13
C ARG A 289 -18.09 -0.32 -21.29
N ILE A 290 -18.53 0.25 -22.40
CA ILE A 290 -18.84 -0.44 -23.66
C ILE A 290 -18.01 0.16 -24.80
N THR A 291 -17.72 -0.60 -25.85
CA THR A 291 -17.09 -0.05 -27.06
C THR A 291 -18.13 0.67 -27.91
N VAL A 292 -17.75 1.79 -28.54
CA VAL A 292 -18.60 2.48 -29.52
C VAL A 292 -17.69 2.86 -30.69
N ASP A 293 -17.71 2.00 -31.71
CA ASP A 293 -16.68 1.90 -32.76
C ASP A 293 -17.23 2.09 -34.18
N ARG A 294 -18.55 2.02 -34.36
CA ARG A 294 -19.28 2.17 -35.64
C ARG A 294 -20.74 2.55 -35.40
N ASP A 295 -21.45 2.85 -36.48
CA ASP A 295 -22.85 3.30 -36.44
C ASP A 295 -23.79 2.29 -35.75
N ASP A 296 -23.66 0.99 -36.04
CA ASP A 296 -24.48 -0.06 -35.38
C ASP A 296 -24.30 -0.04 -33.86
N SER A 297 -23.05 0.12 -33.38
CA SER A 297 -22.75 0.12 -31.96
C SER A 297 -23.22 1.41 -31.28
N ALA A 298 -23.25 2.53 -31.99
CA ALA A 298 -23.84 3.78 -31.50
C ALA A 298 -25.38 3.71 -31.42
N ALA A 299 -26.02 3.23 -32.49
CA ALA A 299 -27.48 3.04 -32.56
C ALA A 299 -28.01 2.00 -31.54
N ALA A 300 -27.16 1.08 -31.09
CA ALA A 300 -27.50 0.11 -30.05
C ALA A 300 -27.54 0.71 -28.62
N VAL A 301 -26.73 1.73 -28.30
CA VAL A 301 -26.60 2.23 -26.91
C VAL A 301 -27.92 2.67 -26.26
N PRO A 302 -28.82 3.43 -26.92
CA PRO A 302 -30.10 3.80 -26.32
C PRO A 302 -30.98 2.58 -25.98
N ARG A 303 -30.97 1.55 -26.83
CA ARG A 303 -31.72 0.30 -26.62
C ARG A 303 -31.13 -0.55 -25.49
N ILE A 304 -29.80 -0.50 -25.32
CA ILE A 304 -29.10 -1.13 -24.18
C ILE A 304 -29.49 -0.42 -22.87
N ARG A 305 -29.46 0.92 -22.86
CA ARG A 305 -29.84 1.78 -21.73
C ARG A 305 -31.29 1.51 -21.28
N GLU A 306 -32.22 1.53 -22.22
CA GLU A 306 -33.65 1.22 -22.01
C GLU A 306 -33.87 -0.21 -21.47
N LYS A 307 -33.23 -1.23 -22.07
CA LYS A 307 -33.36 -2.63 -21.60
C LYS A 307 -32.74 -2.87 -20.22
N LEU A 308 -31.76 -2.08 -19.81
CA LEU A 308 -31.21 -2.12 -18.45
C LEU A 308 -32.15 -1.43 -17.44
N GLU A 309 -32.76 -0.31 -17.79
CA GLU A 309 -33.80 0.35 -16.97
C GLU A 309 -35.01 -0.57 -16.74
N LYS A 310 -35.51 -1.23 -17.80
CA LYS A 310 -36.58 -2.24 -17.69
C LYS A 310 -36.22 -3.46 -16.84
N ARG A 311 -34.94 -3.61 -16.45
CA ARG A 311 -34.43 -4.63 -15.51
C ARG A 311 -34.06 -4.06 -14.13
N GLY A 312 -34.37 -2.78 -13.86
CA GLY A 312 -34.03 -2.08 -12.62
C GLY A 312 -32.56 -1.68 -12.47
N LEU A 313 -31.75 -1.76 -13.54
CA LEU A 313 -30.30 -1.62 -13.49
C LEU A 313 -29.84 -0.22 -13.91
N ALA A 314 -29.83 0.71 -12.96
CA ALA A 314 -29.37 2.09 -13.13
C ALA A 314 -27.85 2.27 -13.36
N VAL A 315 -27.09 1.19 -13.55
CA VAL A 315 -25.62 1.22 -13.71
C VAL A 315 -25.20 2.19 -14.84
N PRO A 316 -24.36 3.22 -14.58
CA PRO A 316 -24.03 4.21 -15.60
C PRO A 316 -23.08 3.65 -16.68
N LEU A 317 -23.41 3.92 -17.94
CA LEU A 317 -22.70 3.43 -19.13
C LEU A 317 -21.60 4.42 -19.58
N ILE A 318 -20.43 3.90 -19.94
CA ILE A 318 -19.29 4.67 -20.45
C ILE A 318 -18.99 4.25 -21.89
N GLY A 319 -19.01 5.19 -22.85
CA GLY A 319 -18.61 4.92 -24.24
C GLY A 319 -17.09 5.02 -24.42
N ASP A 320 -16.45 4.00 -24.99
CA ASP A 320 -14.99 3.95 -25.23
C ASP A 320 -14.64 4.29 -26.68
N PHE A 321 -14.53 5.59 -26.99
CA PHE A 321 -14.36 6.07 -28.35
C PHE A 321 -12.90 6.11 -28.81
N HIS A 322 -12.69 5.72 -30.08
CA HIS A 322 -11.42 5.82 -30.80
C HIS A 322 -11.71 6.28 -32.25
N TYR A 323 -10.77 6.95 -32.91
CA TYR A 323 -10.82 7.35 -34.32
C TYR A 323 -12.06 8.18 -34.71
N ILE A 324 -13.16 7.53 -35.09
CA ILE A 324 -14.38 8.17 -35.61
C ILE A 324 -15.36 8.65 -34.52
N GLY A 325 -15.01 8.59 -33.23
CA GLY A 325 -15.92 8.96 -32.13
C GLY A 325 -16.55 10.36 -32.22
N HIS A 326 -15.86 11.33 -32.82
CA HIS A 326 -16.39 12.68 -33.10
C HIS A 326 -17.54 12.68 -34.12
N LYS A 327 -17.57 11.70 -35.03
CA LYS A 327 -18.70 11.44 -35.93
C LYS A 327 -19.81 10.71 -35.20
N LEU A 328 -19.52 9.58 -34.57
CA LEU A 328 -20.52 8.74 -33.90
C LEU A 328 -21.33 9.52 -32.84
N LEU A 329 -20.70 10.46 -32.13
CA LEU A 329 -21.39 11.33 -31.17
C LEU A 329 -22.22 12.46 -31.81
N ALA A 330 -21.89 12.89 -33.03
CA ALA A 330 -22.63 13.92 -33.76
C ALA A 330 -23.78 13.32 -34.60
N ASP A 331 -23.53 12.19 -35.24
CA ASP A 331 -24.46 11.49 -36.13
C ASP A 331 -25.50 10.67 -35.34
N HIS A 332 -25.18 10.24 -34.09
CA HIS A 332 -26.08 9.51 -33.20
C HIS A 332 -26.28 10.26 -31.86
N PRO A 333 -26.98 11.40 -31.81
CA PRO A 333 -27.15 12.20 -30.59
C PRO A 333 -27.82 11.42 -29.44
N ALA A 334 -28.73 10.48 -29.73
CA ALA A 334 -29.32 9.61 -28.72
C ALA A 334 -28.28 8.71 -28.00
N CYS A 335 -27.17 8.34 -28.67
CA CYS A 335 -26.05 7.64 -28.03
C CYS A 335 -25.29 8.56 -27.07
N ALA A 336 -25.03 9.81 -27.48
CA ALA A 336 -24.43 10.83 -26.64
C ALA A 336 -25.26 11.07 -25.36
N GLU A 337 -26.59 11.14 -25.50
CA GLU A 337 -27.53 11.33 -24.40
C GLU A 337 -27.66 10.10 -23.47
N ALA A 338 -27.70 8.89 -24.02
CA ALA A 338 -27.85 7.64 -23.26
C ALA A 338 -26.60 7.23 -22.44
N LEU A 339 -25.42 7.74 -22.81
CA LEU A 339 -24.17 7.53 -22.07
C LEU A 339 -24.07 8.44 -20.84
N ALA A 340 -23.47 7.94 -19.77
CA ALA A 340 -23.17 8.72 -18.56
C ALA A 340 -21.77 9.37 -18.58
N LYS A 341 -20.89 8.94 -19.49
CA LYS A 341 -19.52 9.46 -19.66
C LYS A 341 -18.95 9.04 -21.02
N TYR A 342 -18.16 9.91 -21.63
CA TYR A 342 -17.35 9.53 -22.79
C TYR A 342 -15.91 9.22 -22.35
N ARG A 343 -15.23 8.28 -23.00
CA ARG A 343 -13.75 8.22 -23.00
C ARG A 343 -13.25 8.65 -24.36
N ILE A 344 -12.23 9.51 -24.35
CA ILE A 344 -11.41 9.83 -25.52
C ILE A 344 -9.95 9.44 -25.31
N ASN A 345 -9.23 9.20 -26.40
CA ASN A 345 -7.79 8.92 -26.41
C ASN A 345 -7.10 9.95 -27.32
N PRO A 346 -6.37 10.94 -26.78
CA PRO A 346 -5.86 12.08 -27.56
C PRO A 346 -4.76 11.71 -28.58
N GLY A 347 -4.27 10.47 -28.57
CA GLY A 347 -3.41 9.94 -29.64
C GLY A 347 -4.18 9.29 -30.81
N ASN A 348 -5.46 8.94 -30.63
CA ASN A 348 -6.27 8.23 -31.63
C ASN A 348 -7.49 9.03 -32.15
N VAL A 349 -7.68 10.30 -31.76
CA VAL A 349 -8.82 11.12 -32.25
C VAL A 349 -8.61 11.76 -33.62
N GLY A 350 -7.37 11.83 -34.10
CA GLY A 350 -7.03 12.34 -35.43
C GLY A 350 -5.52 12.47 -35.66
N PHE A 351 -5.12 12.96 -36.84
CA PHE A 351 -3.72 13.20 -37.21
C PHE A 351 -3.52 14.65 -37.67
N LYS A 352 -2.40 15.26 -37.27
CA LYS A 352 -2.07 16.69 -37.52
C LYS A 352 -3.24 17.60 -37.10
N ASP A 353 -3.45 18.70 -37.80
CA ASP A 353 -4.49 19.73 -37.60
C ASP A 353 -5.92 19.19 -37.47
N LYS A 354 -6.21 17.98 -37.97
CA LYS A 354 -7.51 17.33 -37.75
C LYS A 354 -7.70 16.85 -36.31
N LYS A 355 -6.61 16.46 -35.62
CA LYS A 355 -6.62 15.93 -34.25
C LYS A 355 -7.31 16.87 -33.27
N ASP A 356 -6.87 18.12 -33.21
CA ASP A 356 -7.37 19.09 -32.23
C ASP A 356 -8.82 19.47 -32.51
N ARG A 357 -9.19 19.61 -33.80
CA ARG A 357 -10.60 19.81 -34.19
C ARG A 357 -11.49 18.62 -33.81
N GLN A 358 -11.02 17.39 -34.02
CA GLN A 358 -11.76 16.16 -33.71
C GLN A 358 -11.81 15.89 -32.19
N PHE A 359 -10.80 16.33 -31.43
CA PHE A 359 -10.83 16.38 -29.98
C PHE A 359 -11.88 17.39 -29.49
N ALA A 360 -11.83 18.63 -30.00
CA ALA A 360 -12.74 19.71 -29.61
C ALA A 360 -14.21 19.35 -29.87
N GLN A 361 -14.54 18.78 -31.02
CA GLN A 361 -15.90 18.32 -31.33
C GLN A 361 -16.48 17.34 -30.29
N ILE A 362 -15.64 16.49 -29.68
CA ILE A 362 -16.10 15.57 -28.61
C ILE A 362 -16.26 16.31 -27.28
N VAL A 363 -15.38 17.28 -26.98
CA VAL A 363 -15.47 18.13 -25.77
C VAL A 363 -16.70 19.04 -25.83
N GLU A 364 -16.95 19.71 -26.96
CA GLU A 364 -18.15 20.49 -27.24
C GLU A 364 -19.43 19.67 -27.07
N THR A 365 -19.42 18.42 -27.55
CA THR A 365 -20.56 17.48 -27.40
C THR A 365 -20.71 17.03 -25.94
N ALA A 366 -19.63 16.90 -25.18
CA ALA A 366 -19.68 16.60 -23.75
C ALA A 366 -20.27 17.78 -22.95
N ILE A 367 -19.87 19.01 -23.27
CA ILE A 367 -20.45 20.25 -22.70
C ILE A 367 -21.95 20.31 -23.01
N ARG A 368 -22.34 20.14 -24.29
CA ARG A 368 -23.75 20.20 -24.75
C ARG A 368 -24.67 19.24 -23.99
N HIS A 369 -24.23 18.00 -23.76
CA HIS A 369 -25.02 16.98 -23.08
C HIS A 369 -24.67 16.85 -21.58
N ALA A 370 -23.94 17.82 -21.01
CA ALA A 370 -23.49 17.88 -19.62
C ALA A 370 -22.78 16.59 -19.10
N LYS A 371 -22.03 15.90 -19.97
CA LYS A 371 -21.37 14.63 -19.67
C LYS A 371 -19.93 14.84 -19.21
N PRO A 372 -19.45 14.09 -18.19
CA PRO A 372 -18.02 13.99 -17.93
C PRO A 372 -17.27 13.28 -19.06
N VAL A 373 -15.97 13.55 -19.17
CA VAL A 373 -15.04 12.96 -20.13
C VAL A 373 -13.87 12.32 -19.39
N ARG A 374 -13.54 11.08 -19.74
CA ARG A 374 -12.24 10.49 -19.39
C ARG A 374 -11.25 10.67 -20.53
N ILE A 375 -10.21 11.46 -20.30
CA ILE A 375 -9.04 11.55 -21.17
C ILE A 375 -8.13 10.37 -20.80
N GLY A 376 -7.99 9.41 -21.71
CA GLY A 376 -7.29 8.15 -21.47
C GLY A 376 -6.18 7.89 -22.47
N VAL A 377 -4.97 8.32 -22.12
CA VAL A 377 -3.72 8.05 -22.86
C VAL A 377 -3.28 6.61 -22.58
N ASN A 378 -3.02 5.86 -23.63
CA ASN A 378 -2.34 4.55 -23.55
C ASN A 378 -1.02 4.61 -24.34
N TRP A 379 0.03 3.97 -23.84
CA TRP A 379 1.38 4.00 -24.45
C TRP A 379 1.44 3.51 -25.91
N GLY A 380 0.73 2.41 -26.23
CA GLY A 380 0.62 1.86 -27.60
C GLY A 380 -0.19 2.73 -28.57
N SER A 381 -0.62 3.91 -28.12
CA SER A 381 -1.33 4.94 -28.89
C SER A 381 -0.83 6.33 -28.48
N LEU A 382 0.45 6.44 -28.14
CA LEU A 382 1.06 7.71 -27.74
C LEU A 382 1.18 8.65 -28.94
N ASP A 383 0.98 9.95 -28.71
CA ASP A 383 1.24 11.00 -29.70
C ASP A 383 2.72 11.00 -30.12
N GLN A 384 2.97 10.64 -31.37
CA GLN A 384 4.33 10.52 -31.91
C GLN A 384 5.00 11.88 -32.09
N ALA A 385 4.26 12.94 -32.42
CA ALA A 385 4.83 14.28 -32.58
C ALA A 385 5.27 14.85 -31.21
N LEU A 386 4.47 14.61 -30.17
CA LEU A 386 4.84 14.93 -28.79
C LEU A 386 6.05 14.12 -28.33
N LEU A 387 6.12 12.82 -28.64
CA LEU A 387 7.26 11.96 -28.29
C LEU A 387 8.55 12.42 -29.00
N THR A 388 8.51 12.68 -30.31
CA THR A 388 9.66 13.18 -31.07
C THR A 388 10.17 14.50 -30.49
N ARG A 389 9.28 15.50 -30.32
CA ARG A 389 9.67 16.78 -29.69
C ARG A 389 10.35 16.58 -28.32
N LEU A 390 9.80 15.71 -27.48
CA LEU A 390 10.37 15.43 -26.15
C LEU A 390 11.66 14.58 -26.20
N MET A 391 11.94 13.88 -27.29
CA MET A 391 13.23 13.23 -27.52
C MET A 391 14.28 14.22 -28.02
N ASP A 392 13.92 15.14 -28.90
CA ASP A 392 14.78 16.21 -29.41
C ASP A 392 15.15 17.18 -28.26
N GLU A 393 14.14 17.69 -27.54
CA GLU A 393 14.30 18.49 -26.31
C GLU A 393 15.03 17.76 -25.17
N ASN A 394 15.27 16.45 -25.30
CA ASN A 394 16.06 15.66 -24.36
C ASN A 394 17.48 15.38 -24.88
N HIS A 395 17.70 15.37 -26.19
CA HIS A 395 19.02 15.31 -26.81
C HIS A 395 19.82 16.57 -26.48
N ASP A 396 19.18 17.74 -26.54
CA ASP A 396 19.79 19.04 -26.26
C ASP A 396 20.10 19.29 -24.76
N ARG A 397 19.78 18.33 -23.88
CA ARG A 397 20.08 18.43 -22.44
C ARG A 397 21.48 17.92 -22.17
N GLY A 398 22.31 18.74 -21.51
CA GLY A 398 23.64 18.34 -21.01
C GLY A 398 23.64 17.16 -20.01
N ALA A 399 22.47 16.70 -19.57
CA ALA A 399 22.25 15.42 -18.90
C ALA A 399 20.95 14.78 -19.44
N PRO A 400 21.00 14.00 -20.53
CA PRO A 400 19.81 13.45 -21.17
C PRO A 400 19.17 12.35 -20.32
N LEU A 401 17.83 12.35 -20.26
CA LEU A 401 17.06 11.26 -19.67
C LEU A 401 17.09 10.02 -20.57
N THR A 402 16.89 8.83 -20.00
CA THR A 402 16.72 7.62 -20.80
C THR A 402 15.43 7.68 -21.63
N ALA A 403 15.40 7.03 -22.80
CA ALA A 403 14.19 6.99 -23.64
C ALA A 403 12.94 6.49 -22.89
N ARG A 404 13.10 5.59 -21.91
CA ARG A 404 12.01 5.12 -21.03
C ARG A 404 11.47 6.21 -20.10
N GLN A 405 12.31 7.13 -19.63
CA GLN A 405 11.88 8.31 -18.88
C GLN A 405 11.19 9.34 -19.78
N VAL A 406 11.72 9.58 -20.99
CA VAL A 406 11.08 10.47 -21.99
C VAL A 406 9.71 9.94 -22.38
N MET A 407 9.56 8.63 -22.59
CA MET A 407 8.26 7.99 -22.85
C MET A 407 7.24 8.21 -21.71
N ARG A 408 7.66 8.08 -20.44
CA ARG A 408 6.78 8.37 -19.28
C ARG A 408 6.34 9.82 -19.27
N GLU A 409 7.27 10.74 -19.47
CA GLU A 409 6.98 12.18 -19.54
C GLU A 409 6.04 12.51 -20.69
N ALA A 410 6.24 11.93 -21.88
CA ALA A 410 5.33 12.10 -23.02
C ALA A 410 3.90 11.59 -22.75
N ILE A 411 3.76 10.45 -22.05
CA ILE A 411 2.44 9.91 -21.65
C ILE A 411 1.75 10.86 -20.65
N VAL A 412 2.49 11.38 -19.66
CA VAL A 412 1.96 12.31 -18.64
C VAL A 412 1.60 13.66 -19.26
N GLN A 413 2.50 14.24 -20.07
CA GLN A 413 2.27 15.46 -20.84
C GLN A 413 1.06 15.34 -21.77
N SER A 414 0.91 14.22 -22.48
CA SER A 414 -0.25 13.98 -23.36
C SER A 414 -1.57 14.06 -22.60
N ALA A 415 -1.62 13.53 -21.37
CA ALA A 415 -2.82 13.59 -20.52
C ALA A 415 -3.09 15.01 -19.99
N LEU A 416 -2.05 15.71 -19.54
CA LEU A 416 -2.16 17.06 -18.96
C LEU A 416 -2.49 18.12 -20.03
N LEU A 417 -1.80 18.12 -21.17
CA LEU A 417 -2.05 19.06 -22.27
C LEU A 417 -3.47 18.91 -22.81
N SER A 418 -3.96 17.68 -22.95
CA SER A 418 -5.34 17.41 -23.39
C SER A 418 -6.38 17.85 -22.34
N ALA A 419 -6.05 17.80 -21.04
CA ALA A 419 -6.93 18.29 -19.99
C ALA A 419 -7.04 19.83 -20.04
N ASN A 420 -5.89 20.52 -20.13
CA ASN A 420 -5.86 21.97 -20.30
C ASN A 420 -6.63 22.41 -21.56
N GLN A 421 -6.42 21.73 -22.69
CA GLN A 421 -7.16 21.97 -23.94
C GLN A 421 -8.68 21.79 -23.77
N ALA A 422 -9.13 20.80 -22.99
CA ALA A 422 -10.56 20.63 -22.70
C ALA A 422 -11.12 21.74 -21.79
N GLU A 423 -10.33 22.22 -20.82
CA GLU A 423 -10.69 23.35 -19.96
C GLU A 423 -10.71 24.69 -20.72
N GLU A 424 -9.78 24.89 -21.66
CA GLU A 424 -9.73 26.04 -22.58
C GLU A 424 -10.94 26.09 -23.52
N ILE A 425 -11.49 24.92 -23.90
CA ILE A 425 -12.76 24.80 -24.65
C ILE A 425 -13.99 25.03 -23.74
N GLY A 426 -13.81 25.02 -22.42
CA GLY A 426 -14.86 25.30 -21.43
C GLY A 426 -15.45 24.08 -20.71
N LEU A 427 -14.85 22.88 -20.84
CA LEU A 427 -15.25 21.72 -20.04
C LEU A 427 -14.61 21.84 -18.65
N SER A 428 -15.44 21.99 -17.62
CA SER A 428 -14.98 22.23 -16.25
C SER A 428 -14.25 21.03 -15.62
N ARG A 429 -13.31 21.29 -14.70
CA ARG A 429 -12.44 20.26 -14.09
C ARG A 429 -13.21 19.16 -13.35
N ASP A 430 -14.37 19.46 -12.79
CA ASP A 430 -15.32 18.52 -12.18
C ASP A 430 -16.05 17.62 -13.21
N ARG A 431 -15.73 17.76 -14.49
CA ARG A 431 -16.15 16.87 -15.58
C ARG A 431 -15.01 16.06 -16.18
N ILE A 432 -13.75 16.23 -15.75
CA ILE A 432 -12.59 15.61 -16.38
C ILE A 432 -11.95 14.53 -15.48
N ILE A 433 -11.79 13.32 -16.03
CA ILE A 433 -11.07 12.20 -15.40
C ILE A 433 -9.83 11.88 -16.25
N LEU A 434 -8.66 11.72 -15.64
CA LEU A 434 -7.43 11.35 -16.35
C LEU A 434 -7.06 9.88 -16.19
N SER A 435 -6.37 9.33 -17.19
CA SER A 435 -5.73 8.01 -17.12
C SER A 435 -4.55 7.91 -18.08
N ALA A 436 -3.45 7.31 -17.60
CA ALA A 436 -2.16 7.21 -18.27
C ALA A 436 -1.66 5.75 -18.27
N LYS A 437 -2.30 4.87 -19.06
CA LYS A 437 -2.14 3.42 -18.91
C LYS A 437 -0.97 2.84 -19.73
N VAL A 438 -0.19 2.00 -19.05
CA VAL A 438 0.93 1.22 -19.59
C VAL A 438 0.83 -0.23 -19.12
N SER A 439 1.54 -1.16 -19.76
CA SER A 439 1.50 -2.60 -19.43
C SER A 439 2.66 -3.09 -18.55
N ASN A 440 3.66 -2.25 -18.27
CA ASN A 440 4.72 -2.54 -17.32
C ASN A 440 4.43 -1.96 -15.93
N VAL A 441 4.50 -2.80 -14.89
CA VAL A 441 4.26 -2.45 -13.48
C VAL A 441 5.03 -1.19 -13.04
N GLN A 442 6.33 -1.12 -13.34
CA GLN A 442 7.21 -0.05 -12.86
C GLN A 442 7.03 1.25 -13.63
N ASP A 443 6.56 1.19 -14.88
CA ASP A 443 6.17 2.38 -15.64
C ASP A 443 4.81 2.90 -15.19
N LEU A 444 3.86 2.03 -14.79
CA LEU A 444 2.55 2.47 -14.29
C LEU A 444 2.71 3.26 -12.99
N ILE A 445 3.51 2.74 -12.05
CA ILE A 445 3.83 3.41 -10.79
C ILE A 445 4.45 4.79 -11.05
N ALA A 446 5.43 4.87 -11.96
CA ALA A 446 6.07 6.14 -12.31
C ALA A 446 5.09 7.13 -12.96
N CYS A 447 4.32 6.71 -13.97
CA CYS A 447 3.38 7.58 -14.67
C CYS A 447 2.29 8.13 -13.75
N TYR A 448 1.71 7.30 -12.87
CA TYR A 448 0.66 7.77 -11.96
C TYR A 448 1.21 8.62 -10.81
N ALA A 449 2.43 8.38 -10.32
CA ALA A 449 3.08 9.28 -9.37
C ALA A 449 3.32 10.68 -9.99
N MET A 450 3.93 10.73 -11.19
CA MET A 450 4.15 11.99 -11.93
C MET A 450 2.83 12.72 -12.26
N LEU A 451 1.76 11.98 -12.60
CA LEU A 451 0.45 12.55 -12.90
C LEU A 451 -0.26 13.06 -11.63
N ALA A 452 -0.11 12.37 -10.49
CA ALA A 452 -0.68 12.76 -9.20
C ALA A 452 0.03 13.96 -8.55
N GLU A 453 1.33 14.13 -8.81
CA GLU A 453 2.11 15.30 -8.38
C GLU A 453 1.73 16.57 -9.16
N ARG A 454 1.36 16.42 -10.44
CA ARG A 454 1.14 17.52 -11.39
C ARG A 454 -0.34 17.86 -11.64
N SER A 455 -1.28 17.18 -10.98
CA SER A 455 -2.72 17.37 -11.21
C SER A 455 -3.57 16.92 -10.03
N ASP A 456 -4.67 17.64 -9.80
CA ASP A 456 -5.76 17.32 -8.87
C ASP A 456 -6.99 16.71 -9.58
N HIS A 457 -6.97 16.52 -10.89
CA HIS A 457 -7.99 15.76 -11.62
C HIS A 457 -8.19 14.36 -11.05
N ALA A 458 -9.42 13.83 -11.03
CA ALA A 458 -9.68 12.44 -10.65
C ALA A 458 -8.97 11.43 -11.57
N LEU A 459 -8.37 10.38 -11.00
CA LEU A 459 -7.52 9.43 -11.73
C LEU A 459 -8.16 8.03 -11.85
N HIS A 460 -8.39 7.59 -13.09
CA HIS A 460 -8.82 6.22 -13.42
C HIS A 460 -7.61 5.28 -13.59
N LEU A 461 -7.22 4.66 -12.48
CA LEU A 461 -6.06 3.78 -12.37
C LEU A 461 -6.30 2.41 -13.05
N GLY A 462 -5.21 1.74 -13.41
CA GLY A 462 -5.19 0.35 -13.85
C GLY A 462 -4.08 0.06 -14.87
N LEU A 463 -3.46 -1.11 -14.75
CA LEU A 463 -2.54 -1.65 -15.74
C LEU A 463 -3.32 -1.99 -17.02
N THR A 464 -2.75 -1.74 -18.21
CA THR A 464 -3.30 -2.25 -19.49
C THR A 464 -2.55 -3.53 -19.90
N GLU A 465 -3.13 -4.33 -20.79
CA GLU A 465 -2.61 -5.65 -21.22
C GLU A 465 -2.08 -6.52 -20.06
N ALA A 466 -2.78 -6.57 -18.92
CA ALA A 466 -2.28 -7.26 -17.73
C ALA A 466 -2.02 -8.75 -18.01
N GLY A 467 -2.84 -9.36 -18.86
CA GLY A 467 -2.71 -10.73 -19.36
C GLY A 467 -3.76 -11.68 -18.79
N MET A 468 -3.59 -12.97 -19.08
CA MET A 468 -4.46 -14.04 -18.58
C MET A 468 -4.07 -14.49 -17.17
N GLY A 469 -5.06 -15.02 -16.44
CA GLY A 469 -4.90 -15.75 -15.18
C GLY A 469 -4.03 -15.06 -14.12
N SER A 470 -3.26 -15.86 -13.37
CA SER A 470 -2.44 -15.41 -12.24
C SER A 470 -1.46 -14.29 -12.59
N LYS A 471 -0.85 -14.30 -13.78
CA LYS A 471 0.06 -13.23 -14.24
C LYS A 471 -0.67 -11.89 -14.35
N GLY A 472 -1.90 -11.87 -14.86
CA GLY A 472 -2.73 -10.67 -14.95
C GLY A 472 -3.13 -10.11 -13.59
N ILE A 473 -3.52 -11.01 -12.67
CA ILE A 473 -3.89 -10.66 -11.29
C ILE A 473 -2.70 -10.10 -10.52
N VAL A 474 -1.56 -10.80 -10.51
CA VAL A 474 -0.35 -10.40 -9.78
C VAL A 474 0.22 -9.08 -10.31
N ALA A 475 0.31 -8.90 -11.63
CA ALA A 475 0.81 -7.66 -12.21
C ALA A 475 -0.10 -6.46 -11.89
N SER A 476 -1.43 -6.65 -11.95
CA SER A 476 -2.39 -5.60 -11.63
C SER A 476 -2.34 -5.20 -10.16
N SER A 477 -2.31 -6.19 -9.26
CA SER A 477 -2.27 -5.99 -7.81
C SER A 477 -0.96 -5.35 -7.35
N ALA A 478 0.18 -5.78 -7.90
CA ALA A 478 1.49 -5.19 -7.59
C ALA A 478 1.61 -3.73 -8.05
N ALA A 479 1.07 -3.39 -9.24
CA ALA A 479 1.12 -2.04 -9.76
C ALA A 479 0.16 -1.08 -9.05
N MET A 480 -1.08 -1.52 -8.81
CA MET A 480 -2.11 -0.69 -8.18
C MET A 480 -1.97 -0.60 -6.67
N GLY A 481 -1.58 -1.68 -5.97
CA GLY A 481 -1.42 -1.68 -4.52
C GLY A 481 -0.42 -0.63 -4.03
N ILE A 482 0.71 -0.45 -4.74
CA ILE A 482 1.71 0.58 -4.42
C ILE A 482 1.13 1.99 -4.58
N LEU A 483 0.37 2.25 -5.64
CA LEU A 483 -0.24 3.56 -5.89
C LEU A 483 -1.38 3.87 -4.92
N LEU A 484 -2.23 2.88 -4.63
CA LEU A 484 -3.32 3.02 -3.67
C LEU A 484 -2.78 3.22 -2.23
N GLN A 485 -1.69 2.53 -1.84
CA GLN A 485 -0.97 2.79 -0.59
C GLN A 485 -0.42 4.22 -0.52
N GLN A 486 -0.09 4.83 -1.67
CA GLN A 486 0.30 6.25 -1.78
C GLN A 486 -0.90 7.22 -1.84
N GLY A 487 -2.14 6.72 -1.73
CA GLY A 487 -3.36 7.51 -1.83
C GLY A 487 -3.78 7.86 -3.27
N ILE A 488 -3.16 7.26 -4.28
CA ILE A 488 -3.30 7.60 -5.71
C ILE A 488 -4.27 6.62 -6.41
N GLY A 489 -5.25 7.17 -7.12
CA GLY A 489 -6.25 6.43 -7.91
C GLY A 489 -7.63 6.55 -7.28
N ASP A 490 -8.55 7.17 -8.00
CA ASP A 490 -9.90 7.52 -7.50
C ASP A 490 -10.96 6.55 -8.01
N THR A 491 -10.61 5.81 -9.06
CA THR A 491 -11.37 4.69 -9.56
C THR A 491 -10.42 3.70 -10.25
N ILE A 492 -10.70 2.40 -10.15
CA ILE A 492 -9.85 1.35 -10.72
C ILE A 492 -10.57 0.52 -11.77
N ARG A 493 -9.79 -0.03 -12.72
CA ARG A 493 -10.18 -1.19 -13.53
C ARG A 493 -8.97 -2.12 -13.69
N VAL A 494 -9.15 -3.38 -13.33
CA VAL A 494 -8.23 -4.48 -13.68
C VAL A 494 -8.44 -4.81 -15.17
N SER A 495 -7.37 -4.99 -15.94
CA SER A 495 -7.47 -5.29 -17.38
C SER A 495 -7.09 -6.74 -17.67
N LEU A 496 -7.87 -7.70 -17.16
CA LEU A 496 -7.65 -9.13 -17.42
C LEU A 496 -8.06 -9.49 -18.85
N THR A 497 -7.30 -10.40 -19.45
CA THR A 497 -7.75 -11.20 -20.59
C THR A 497 -8.46 -12.44 -20.02
N PRO A 498 -9.78 -12.63 -20.24
CA PRO A 498 -10.45 -13.87 -19.87
C PRO A 498 -9.93 -15.05 -20.70
N GLU A 499 -10.11 -16.26 -20.19
CA GLU A 499 -9.97 -17.48 -21.00
C GLU A 499 -11.12 -17.57 -22.03
N PRO A 500 -11.03 -18.39 -23.08
CA PRO A 500 -12.12 -18.57 -24.04
C PRO A 500 -13.41 -19.07 -23.35
N GLY A 501 -14.49 -18.30 -23.43
CA GLY A 501 -15.73 -18.56 -22.68
C GLY A 501 -15.66 -18.30 -21.17
N GLY A 502 -14.52 -17.78 -20.67
CA GLY A 502 -14.30 -17.48 -19.26
C GLY A 502 -15.08 -16.27 -18.75
N ASP A 503 -15.37 -16.26 -17.44
CA ASP A 503 -16.20 -15.23 -16.82
C ASP A 503 -15.58 -13.82 -16.92
N ARG A 504 -16.37 -12.88 -17.44
CA ARG A 504 -15.99 -11.47 -17.54
C ARG A 504 -16.09 -10.74 -16.20
N THR A 505 -16.84 -11.24 -15.21
CA THR A 505 -16.91 -10.59 -13.88
C THR A 505 -15.64 -10.77 -13.05
N LEU A 506 -14.72 -11.66 -13.43
CA LEU A 506 -13.43 -11.84 -12.74
C LEU A 506 -12.60 -10.54 -12.64
N GLU A 507 -12.69 -9.61 -13.61
CA GLU A 507 -12.00 -8.31 -13.50
C GLU A 507 -12.63 -7.36 -12.45
N VAL A 508 -13.89 -7.60 -12.08
CA VAL A 508 -14.60 -6.91 -10.98
C VAL A 508 -14.22 -7.53 -9.64
N GLN A 509 -14.26 -8.88 -9.56
CA GLN A 509 -13.90 -9.63 -8.35
C GLN A 509 -12.48 -9.29 -7.88
N VAL A 510 -11.49 -9.32 -8.79
CA VAL A 510 -10.09 -8.99 -8.48
C VAL A 510 -9.90 -7.50 -8.12
N ALA A 511 -10.73 -6.60 -8.64
CA ALA A 511 -10.72 -5.18 -8.25
C ALA A 511 -11.22 -4.99 -6.80
N GLN A 512 -12.29 -5.70 -6.43
CA GLN A 512 -12.86 -5.70 -5.08
C GLN A 512 -11.91 -6.35 -4.08
N GLU A 513 -11.37 -7.54 -4.39
CA GLU A 513 -10.43 -8.27 -3.54
C GLU A 513 -9.16 -7.45 -3.27
N LEU A 514 -8.63 -6.72 -4.26
CA LEU A 514 -7.51 -5.79 -4.06
C LEU A 514 -7.85 -4.66 -3.08
N LEU A 515 -8.96 -3.96 -3.30
CA LEU A 515 -9.37 -2.84 -2.45
C LEU A 515 -9.71 -3.30 -1.02
N GLN A 516 -10.27 -4.49 -0.86
CA GLN A 516 -10.64 -5.05 0.43
C GLN A 516 -9.43 -5.60 1.21
N THR A 517 -8.52 -6.32 0.54
CA THR A 517 -7.28 -6.82 1.16
C THR A 517 -6.39 -5.68 1.65
N MET A 518 -6.45 -4.51 0.98
CA MET A 518 -5.73 -3.30 1.35
C MET A 518 -6.51 -2.36 2.30
N GLY A 519 -7.74 -2.70 2.70
CA GLY A 519 -8.55 -1.93 3.66
C GLY A 519 -9.20 -0.65 3.12
N PHE A 520 -9.31 -0.46 1.79
CA PHE A 520 -9.90 0.75 1.18
C PHE A 520 -11.43 0.69 1.02
N ARG A 521 -12.01 -0.51 0.98
CA ARG A 521 -13.45 -0.79 0.82
C ARG A 521 -13.77 -2.11 1.52
N GLN A 522 -15.03 -2.34 1.84
CA GLN A 522 -15.57 -3.68 2.10
C GLN A 522 -16.68 -3.94 1.07
N PHE A 523 -16.75 -5.17 0.56
CA PHE A 523 -17.71 -5.59 -0.48
C PHE A 523 -18.39 -6.90 -0.13
N VAL A 524 -17.64 -7.85 0.45
CA VAL A 524 -18.09 -9.20 0.83
C VAL A 524 -17.39 -9.63 2.13
N PRO A 525 -18.01 -10.49 2.97
CA PRO A 525 -17.35 -11.07 4.14
C PRO A 525 -15.98 -11.67 3.83
N VAL A 526 -15.03 -11.53 4.77
CA VAL A 526 -13.68 -12.09 4.65
C VAL A 526 -13.69 -13.54 5.15
N VAL A 527 -13.22 -14.48 4.33
CA VAL A 527 -12.97 -15.87 4.75
C VAL A 527 -11.48 -16.07 5.04
N ALA A 528 -11.12 -16.05 6.33
CA ALA A 528 -9.78 -16.33 6.80
C ALA A 528 -9.54 -17.86 6.86
N ALA A 529 -8.78 -18.38 5.90
CA ALA A 529 -8.45 -19.81 5.82
C ALA A 529 -6.95 -20.06 5.91
N CYS A 530 -6.55 -21.12 6.65
CA CYS A 530 -5.15 -21.54 6.69
C CYS A 530 -4.72 -22.18 5.34
N PRO A 531 -3.44 -22.14 4.95
CA PRO A 531 -3.00 -22.73 3.67
C PRO A 531 -3.04 -24.27 3.63
N GLY A 532 -3.40 -24.93 4.74
CA GLY A 532 -3.19 -26.36 4.95
C GLY A 532 -1.71 -26.71 5.19
N CYS A 533 -1.48 -27.88 5.80
CA CYS A 533 -0.16 -28.50 5.96
C CYS A 533 -0.34 -29.97 6.36
N GLY A 534 0.74 -30.74 6.54
CA GLY A 534 0.65 -32.16 6.94
C GLY A 534 -0.07 -32.45 8.27
N ARG A 535 -0.43 -31.43 9.06
CA ARG A 535 -1.32 -31.53 10.23
C ARG A 535 -2.81 -31.56 9.88
N THR A 536 -3.19 -31.34 8.62
CA THR A 536 -4.57 -31.48 8.15
C THR A 536 -4.55 -32.18 6.79
N THR A 537 -4.99 -33.44 6.78
CA THR A 537 -4.97 -34.31 5.59
C THR A 537 -6.26 -34.24 4.77
N SER A 538 -7.27 -33.47 5.19
CA SER A 538 -8.60 -33.57 4.62
C SER A 538 -8.84 -32.66 3.42
N THR A 539 -9.38 -33.25 2.35
CA THR A 539 -10.16 -32.54 1.33
C THR A 539 -11.33 -31.79 1.97
N VAL A 540 -11.91 -32.32 3.05
CA VAL A 540 -13.00 -31.72 3.83
C VAL A 540 -12.68 -30.29 4.27
N PHE A 541 -11.46 -30.00 4.72
CA PHE A 541 -11.05 -28.62 5.04
C PHE A 541 -11.14 -27.70 3.82
N GLN A 542 -10.59 -28.13 2.68
CA GLN A 542 -10.57 -27.35 1.44
C GLN A 542 -11.98 -27.18 0.86
N GLN A 543 -12.81 -28.21 0.94
CA GLN A 543 -14.21 -28.22 0.53
C GLN A 543 -15.05 -27.29 1.41
N LEU A 544 -14.87 -27.31 2.74
CA LEU A 544 -15.59 -26.41 3.66
C LEU A 544 -15.19 -24.94 3.46
N ALA A 545 -13.88 -24.65 3.39
CA ALA A 545 -13.40 -23.29 3.16
C ALA A 545 -13.92 -22.72 1.84
N ARG A 546 -13.94 -23.55 0.78
CA ARG A 546 -14.53 -23.19 -0.51
C ARG A 546 -16.04 -23.02 -0.43
N ALA A 547 -16.78 -23.95 0.16
CA ALA A 547 -18.24 -23.89 0.24
C ALA A 547 -18.70 -22.60 0.94
N ILE A 548 -18.12 -22.28 2.10
CA ILE A 548 -18.39 -21.02 2.81
C ILE A 548 -18.09 -19.80 1.92
N GLN A 549 -16.97 -19.79 1.18
CA GLN A 549 -16.60 -18.68 0.29
C GLN A 549 -17.55 -18.53 -0.91
N ASP A 550 -17.95 -19.65 -1.53
CA ASP A 550 -18.85 -19.68 -2.68
C ASP A 550 -20.31 -19.37 -2.27
N ASP A 551 -20.76 -19.83 -1.09
CA ASP A 551 -22.06 -19.48 -0.47
C ASP A 551 -22.16 -17.97 -0.19
N ILE A 552 -21.13 -17.40 0.45
CA ILE A 552 -21.03 -15.96 0.72
C ILE A 552 -21.14 -15.17 -0.58
N ARG A 553 -20.30 -15.49 -1.59
CA ARG A 553 -20.31 -14.80 -2.89
C ARG A 553 -21.67 -14.88 -3.58
N THR A 554 -22.32 -16.05 -3.54
CA THR A 554 -23.64 -16.27 -4.15
C THR A 554 -24.76 -15.51 -3.43
N SER A 555 -24.67 -15.41 -2.10
CA SER A 555 -25.71 -14.80 -1.26
C SER A 555 -25.59 -13.28 -1.11
N MET A 556 -24.38 -12.73 -1.26
CA MET A 556 -24.11 -11.30 -1.04
C MET A 556 -25.00 -10.30 -1.82
N PRO A 557 -25.48 -10.56 -3.05
CA PRO A 557 -26.45 -9.68 -3.70
C PRO A 557 -27.74 -9.49 -2.91
N VAL A 558 -28.25 -10.55 -2.26
CA VAL A 558 -29.47 -10.50 -1.42
C VAL A 558 -29.13 -10.02 -0.01
N TRP A 559 -28.00 -10.49 0.56
CA TRP A 559 -27.59 -10.11 1.91
C TRP A 559 -27.27 -8.62 2.03
N ARG A 560 -26.71 -7.96 1.01
CA ARG A 560 -26.44 -6.51 1.06
C ARG A 560 -27.71 -5.67 1.24
N GLU A 561 -28.86 -6.16 0.74
CA GLU A 561 -30.16 -5.50 0.92
C GLU A 561 -30.84 -5.93 2.24
N LYS A 562 -30.82 -7.22 2.60
CA LYS A 562 -31.47 -7.73 3.82
C LYS A 562 -30.69 -7.38 5.11
N TYR A 563 -29.37 -7.30 5.05
CA TYR A 563 -28.46 -7.29 6.20
C TYR A 563 -27.40 -6.16 6.09
N PRO A 564 -27.77 -4.88 6.34
CA PRO A 564 -26.83 -3.76 6.24
C PRO A 564 -25.58 -3.93 7.13
N GLY A 565 -24.38 -3.84 6.54
CA GLY A 565 -23.12 -4.02 7.25
C GLY A 565 -22.58 -5.46 7.27
N VAL A 566 -23.29 -6.43 6.68
CA VAL A 566 -22.83 -7.82 6.56
C VAL A 566 -21.50 -7.95 5.81
N GLU A 567 -21.17 -7.00 4.92
CA GLU A 567 -19.88 -6.92 4.23
C GLU A 567 -18.66 -6.75 5.17
N ALA A 568 -18.89 -6.37 6.43
CA ALA A 568 -17.84 -6.30 7.46
C ALA A 568 -17.59 -7.63 8.20
N LEU A 569 -18.39 -8.68 7.96
CA LEU A 569 -18.29 -9.97 8.62
C LEU A 569 -16.93 -10.66 8.34
N SER A 570 -16.31 -11.19 9.39
CA SER A 570 -15.12 -12.04 9.31
C SER A 570 -15.47 -13.48 9.70
N VAL A 571 -15.17 -14.44 8.82
CA VAL A 571 -15.38 -15.89 9.01
C VAL A 571 -14.05 -16.63 8.98
N ALA A 572 -13.73 -17.47 9.96
CA ALA A 572 -12.52 -18.29 9.95
C ALA A 572 -12.79 -19.79 9.69
N VAL A 573 -12.01 -20.41 8.81
CA VAL A 573 -12.06 -21.87 8.55
C VAL A 573 -10.64 -22.42 8.65
N MET A 574 -10.37 -23.18 9.72
CA MET A 574 -9.00 -23.54 10.12
C MET A 574 -8.84 -25.05 10.20
N GLY A 575 -7.79 -25.61 9.59
CA GLY A 575 -7.65 -27.05 9.39
C GLY A 575 -7.09 -27.86 10.59
N CYS A 576 -6.52 -27.25 11.62
CA CYS A 576 -6.02 -27.96 12.81
C CYS A 576 -5.91 -27.05 14.04
N ILE A 577 -5.79 -27.66 15.23
CA ILE A 577 -5.83 -26.95 16.52
C ILE A 577 -4.66 -25.97 16.78
N VAL A 578 -3.59 -25.99 15.98
CA VAL A 578 -2.35 -25.22 16.26
C VAL A 578 -2.58 -23.71 16.20
N ASN A 579 -3.20 -23.22 15.12
CA ASN A 579 -3.62 -21.82 15.00
C ASN A 579 -5.15 -21.67 15.08
N GLY A 580 -5.91 -22.75 14.85
CA GLY A 580 -7.36 -22.69 14.63
C GLY A 580 -8.15 -21.96 15.73
N PRO A 581 -7.99 -22.30 17.02
CA PRO A 581 -8.66 -21.62 18.14
C PRO A 581 -8.16 -20.20 18.41
N GLY A 582 -7.07 -19.75 17.75
CA GLY A 582 -6.60 -18.37 17.77
C GLY A 582 -7.34 -17.55 16.72
N GLU A 583 -7.14 -17.88 15.43
CA GLU A 583 -7.77 -17.16 14.32
C GLU A 583 -9.31 -17.17 14.41
N SER A 584 -9.90 -18.29 14.85
CA SER A 584 -11.36 -18.40 15.04
C SER A 584 -11.93 -17.48 16.13
N LYS A 585 -11.09 -16.90 16.99
CA LYS A 585 -11.49 -15.88 17.98
C LYS A 585 -11.23 -14.45 17.52
N HIS A 586 -10.47 -14.28 16.44
CA HIS A 586 -10.27 -12.99 15.78
C HIS A 586 -11.27 -12.74 14.64
N ALA A 587 -11.94 -13.80 14.17
CA ALA A 587 -13.15 -13.74 13.36
C ALA A 587 -14.41 -13.54 14.22
N ASP A 588 -15.49 -13.05 13.60
CA ASP A 588 -16.81 -12.94 14.22
C ASP A 588 -17.41 -14.33 14.48
N ILE A 589 -17.20 -15.26 13.54
CA ILE A 589 -17.51 -16.68 13.68
C ILE A 589 -16.39 -17.52 13.04
N GLY A 590 -15.99 -18.63 13.68
CA GLY A 590 -14.89 -19.44 13.16
C GLY A 590 -14.88 -20.89 13.62
N ILE A 591 -14.42 -21.78 12.74
CA ILE A 591 -14.29 -23.22 13.01
C ILE A 591 -12.83 -23.67 12.97
N SER A 592 -12.41 -24.40 14.01
CA SER A 592 -11.16 -25.14 14.03
C SER A 592 -11.46 -26.62 13.83
N LEU A 593 -11.23 -27.14 12.62
CA LEU A 593 -11.31 -28.56 12.30
C LEU A 593 -10.23 -29.37 13.03
N PRO A 594 -10.46 -30.68 13.25
CA PRO A 594 -9.46 -31.57 13.84
C PRO A 594 -8.35 -31.90 12.84
N GLY A 595 -7.11 -31.84 13.30
CA GLY A 595 -5.93 -32.26 12.55
C GLY A 595 -5.67 -33.77 12.54
N THR A 596 -4.64 -34.17 11.79
CA THR A 596 -4.20 -35.56 11.64
C THR A 596 -3.78 -36.16 12.99
N GLY A 597 -4.56 -37.11 13.51
CA GLY A 597 -4.34 -37.72 14.82
C GLY A 597 -4.90 -36.93 16.01
N GLU A 598 -5.67 -35.86 15.76
CA GLU A 598 -6.46 -35.16 16.77
C GLU A 598 -7.84 -35.83 16.93
N THR A 599 -8.52 -35.64 18.06
CA THR A 599 -9.88 -36.17 18.28
C THR A 599 -10.86 -35.56 17.27
N PRO A 600 -11.78 -36.34 16.64
CA PRO A 600 -12.70 -35.83 15.62
C PRO A 600 -13.80 -34.93 16.21
N ALA A 601 -13.42 -33.69 16.52
CA ALA A 601 -14.25 -32.68 17.14
C ALA A 601 -13.80 -31.28 16.71
N ALA A 602 -14.69 -30.53 16.06
CA ALA A 602 -14.41 -29.21 15.53
C ALA A 602 -15.01 -28.12 16.45
N PRO A 603 -14.26 -27.52 17.39
CA PRO A 603 -14.77 -26.39 18.17
C PRO A 603 -15.07 -25.18 17.28
N VAL A 604 -16.27 -24.64 17.44
CA VAL A 604 -16.74 -23.41 16.80
C VAL A 604 -16.72 -22.27 17.81
N PHE A 605 -16.25 -21.11 17.37
CA PHE A 605 -16.14 -19.88 18.13
C PHE A 605 -17.03 -18.81 17.51
N ILE A 606 -17.64 -17.97 18.35
CA ILE A 606 -18.45 -16.81 17.97
C ILE A 606 -18.07 -15.67 18.93
N ASP A 607 -17.86 -14.46 18.39
CA ASP A 607 -17.49 -13.25 19.15
C ASP A 607 -16.34 -13.49 20.16
N GLY A 608 -15.30 -14.22 19.72
CA GLY A 608 -14.13 -14.59 20.55
C GLY A 608 -14.36 -15.70 21.58
N GLN A 609 -15.60 -16.16 21.79
CA GLN A 609 -15.96 -17.18 22.77
C GLN A 609 -16.23 -18.54 22.11
N LYS A 610 -16.07 -19.64 22.86
CA LYS A 610 -16.37 -20.98 22.33
C LYS A 610 -17.88 -21.24 22.39
N ALA A 611 -18.53 -21.33 21.24
CA ALA A 611 -19.98 -21.51 21.13
C ALA A 611 -20.40 -22.99 21.05
N ALA A 612 -19.69 -23.81 20.25
CA ALA A 612 -20.10 -25.20 20.00
C ALA A 612 -18.89 -26.15 19.80
N THR A 613 -19.17 -27.43 19.52
CA THR A 613 -18.17 -28.41 19.07
C THR A 613 -18.83 -29.45 18.19
N LEU A 614 -18.69 -29.29 16.88
CA LEU A 614 -19.33 -30.14 15.86
C LEU A 614 -18.57 -31.47 15.71
N ARG A 615 -19.24 -32.53 15.27
CA ARG A 615 -18.69 -33.90 15.16
C ARG A 615 -19.37 -34.68 14.03
N GLY A 616 -18.72 -35.74 13.56
CA GLY A 616 -19.25 -36.59 12.48
C GLY A 616 -19.12 -35.94 11.10
N ASP A 617 -19.77 -36.52 10.10
CA ASP A 617 -19.54 -36.16 8.69
C ASP A 617 -20.26 -34.85 8.28
N ASN A 618 -21.24 -34.40 9.07
CA ASN A 618 -22.13 -33.28 8.76
C ASN A 618 -21.61 -31.90 9.23
N ILE A 619 -20.37 -31.83 9.75
CA ILE A 619 -19.73 -30.60 10.27
C ILE A 619 -19.83 -29.42 9.29
N ALA A 620 -19.78 -29.67 7.98
CA ALA A 620 -19.87 -28.63 6.96
C ALA A 620 -21.23 -27.92 6.96
N ALA A 621 -22.32 -28.69 6.83
CA ALA A 621 -23.68 -28.14 6.81
C ALA A 621 -24.09 -27.54 8.16
N GLU A 622 -23.65 -28.13 9.27
CA GLU A 622 -23.81 -27.55 10.61
C GLU A 622 -23.12 -26.19 10.72
N PHE A 623 -21.89 -26.04 10.20
CA PHE A 623 -21.20 -24.75 10.24
C PHE A 623 -21.81 -23.72 9.27
N GLN A 624 -22.23 -24.12 8.07
CA GLN A 624 -22.97 -23.26 7.13
C GLN A 624 -24.27 -22.73 7.78
N ALA A 625 -25.03 -23.61 8.44
CA ALA A 625 -26.21 -23.22 9.20
C ALA A 625 -25.87 -22.25 10.34
N MET A 626 -24.82 -22.51 11.14
CA MET A 626 -24.37 -21.60 12.20
C MET A 626 -23.96 -20.21 11.67
N VAL A 627 -23.35 -20.13 10.48
CA VAL A 627 -23.01 -18.83 9.83
C VAL A 627 -24.26 -18.09 9.39
N ALA A 628 -25.23 -18.76 8.75
CA ALA A 628 -26.52 -18.15 8.39
C ALA A 628 -27.31 -17.67 9.63
N ASP A 629 -27.39 -18.49 10.67
CA ASP A 629 -28.01 -18.16 11.96
C ASP A 629 -27.35 -16.94 12.61
N TYR A 630 -26.02 -16.85 12.55
CA TYR A 630 -25.27 -15.74 13.10
C TYR A 630 -25.53 -14.43 12.33
N ILE A 631 -25.59 -14.50 11.00
CA ILE A 631 -25.88 -13.34 10.15
C ILE A 631 -27.29 -12.80 10.43
N ASP A 632 -28.32 -13.65 10.47
CA ASP A 632 -29.69 -13.20 10.73
C ASP A 632 -29.85 -12.63 12.16
N LYS A 633 -29.18 -13.21 13.16
CA LYS A 633 -29.19 -12.70 14.54
C LYS A 633 -28.46 -11.37 14.73
N ARG A 634 -27.35 -11.15 14.01
CA ARG A 634 -26.49 -9.95 14.16
C ARG A 634 -26.89 -8.80 13.23
N PHE A 635 -27.28 -9.09 11.99
CA PHE A 635 -27.58 -8.09 10.95
C PHE A 635 -29.03 -8.11 10.47
N GLY A 636 -29.82 -9.16 10.76
CA GLY A 636 -31.25 -9.25 10.42
C GLY A 636 -32.18 -8.47 11.36
N ARG A 637 -31.65 -7.92 12.46
CA ARG A 637 -32.37 -6.96 13.29
C ARG A 637 -32.21 -5.56 12.70
N PRO A 638 -33.29 -4.79 12.47
CA PRO A 638 -33.15 -3.39 12.10
C PRO A 638 -32.40 -2.66 13.21
N LYS A 639 -31.43 -1.80 12.83
CA LYS A 639 -30.83 -0.86 13.78
C LYS A 639 -31.94 -0.06 14.46
N ALA A 640 -31.94 -0.03 15.79
CA ALA A 640 -32.63 1.04 16.49
C ALA A 640 -32.04 2.38 16.03
N ALA A 641 -32.89 3.38 15.82
CA ALA A 641 -32.42 4.71 15.42
C ALA A 641 -31.64 5.36 16.58
N GLU A 642 -30.36 5.67 16.33
CA GLU A 642 -29.49 6.53 17.14
C GLU A 642 -29.51 7.96 16.58
#